data_AF-A0A2I1I685-F1
#
_entry.id   AF-A0A2I1I685-F1
#
_cell.length_a   1.000
_cell.length_b   1.000
_cell.length_c   1.000
_cell.angle_alpha   90.00
_cell.angle_beta   90.00
_cell.angle_gamma   90.00
#
_symmetry.space_group_name_H-M   'P 1'
#
loop_
_entity.id
_entity.type
_entity.pdbx_description
1 polymer ?
#
loop_
_entity_poly.entity_id
_entity_poly.type
_entity_poly.pdbx_seq_one_letter_code
_entity_poly.pdbx_strand_id
1 'polypeptide(L)'
;MKSTKRYSFLPALWAACLTVFLVVMGTGLPPIAEAAPESPDRQVLKCYEEGRVLYCEPDRLEELIAQAGTTPTRIEIGNGTETLLTKTIVIPAGADIELVDADISPWSSESKIIRDDGNFTGSLLQVEKGAKLTLSDGTGNGAGITIDSRAQYDNVVTGSSFSPTILVEGELVMNAGTITGARKLSGFYQGAVTAQGEESKFTMNGGTITDNHRMKNEPGSVQRGAGNVALTDGATMVMNGGEISKGETDTSAGAYGEVGGIGVFNGAHLEINGGKVTQNTGWVGNINVFSWIWNCPARDEDTTSRRATFEFNDGEISEGDASFGGGGINIFGNADVTMNGGTIENNHASNGGGVNAMDLFVWGAAGTWQEVAGDGFRCTQAEYGEPNTEAWTKLSPGGFTMNGGSIIGNSASRTGGGVNVVSNGVHLNAGTIEGNTATQQGGGIYVATQSYTAHFKDALITENSATDGGLVAVGGGVWLCPTGSLLIHVTNGVAIFDNQSPTTATDHHWGDDIAHDAYGGSTSARMLIDSRMLGGGEPTFYKDGGYNQPRFDAENPGKKQVFDGKERESDETSDYRTSLHNAGLKTIIDQDAKDRAKSWARLIITKNQSPRGGGIGSNGGVEFGTPEKTEVKVSKAWKDAEGKDLDEASKVAVKVQLVGSVGNERFNVGQPAELNADNEWTYTFKDLPKTKTVDGQQVEVQYSVEELSIEGFTSTVSGDAKDGFTITNVQNPPTDTPPGPTPPTPPTPEKPRKPMPRTGAEIGSTIALALGLLGAGVLVLRRNRA
;
A
#
# COMPACT_ATOMS: atom_id res chain seq x y z
N MET A 1 -48.83 32.54 -31.05
CA MET A 1 -50.25 32.90 -30.87
C MET A 1 -50.66 32.54 -29.45
N LYS A 2 -51.16 33.53 -28.69
CA LYS A 2 -52.10 33.53 -27.53
C LYS A 2 -52.47 32.16 -26.91
N SER A 3 -52.63 31.93 -25.60
CA SER A 3 -52.88 32.79 -24.44
C SER A 3 -52.98 31.93 -23.15
N THR A 4 -52.25 32.32 -22.08
CA THR A 4 -52.66 32.51 -20.65
C THR A 4 -53.83 31.76 -19.99
N LYS A 5 -53.58 31.17 -18.80
CA LYS A 5 -54.10 31.48 -17.41
C LYS A 5 -53.69 30.35 -16.42
N ARG A 6 -52.81 30.52 -15.41
CA ARG A 6 -52.90 31.08 -14.02
C ARG A 6 -54.04 30.56 -13.12
N TYR A 7 -53.69 29.97 -11.96
CA TYR A 7 -53.99 30.34 -10.54
C TYR A 7 -53.67 29.13 -9.62
N SER A 8 -52.55 29.13 -8.86
CA SER A 8 -52.41 29.40 -7.41
C SER A 8 -53.26 28.52 -6.46
N PHE A 9 -52.62 27.83 -5.50
CA PHE A 9 -52.96 27.86 -4.05
C PHE A 9 -51.98 26.97 -3.25
N LEU A 10 -51.25 27.59 -2.31
CA LEU A 10 -50.68 26.97 -1.10
C LEU A 10 -51.51 27.51 0.10
N PRO A 11 -51.68 26.75 1.20
CA PRO A 11 -50.79 26.88 2.37
C PRO A 11 -50.52 25.53 3.09
N ALA A 12 -49.29 25.19 3.51
CA ALA A 12 -48.60 25.52 4.77
C ALA A 12 -49.23 24.96 6.08
N LEU A 13 -48.39 24.25 6.87
CA LEU A 13 -48.18 24.29 8.34
C LEU A 13 -48.47 23.03 9.24
N TRP A 14 -47.40 22.64 9.97
CA TRP A 14 -47.22 21.85 11.23
C TRP A 14 -46.96 20.33 11.08
N ALA A 15 -45.81 19.70 11.40
CA ALA A 15 -44.79 19.76 12.48
C ALA A 15 -45.21 19.12 13.82
N ALA A 16 -44.65 17.92 14.14
CA ALA A 16 -43.94 17.58 15.41
C ALA A 16 -43.92 16.05 15.75
N CYS A 17 -42.69 15.51 15.85
CA CYS A 17 -42.09 14.55 16.81
C CYS A 17 -42.76 13.21 17.24
N LEU A 18 -42.04 12.07 17.06
CA LEU A 18 -41.26 11.33 18.11
C LEU A 18 -40.73 9.98 17.52
N THR A 19 -39.48 9.90 17.04
CA THR A 19 -38.30 9.18 17.62
C THR A 19 -38.54 7.86 18.34
N VAL A 20 -37.99 6.72 17.85
CA VAL A 20 -37.04 5.81 18.56
C VAL A 20 -36.24 4.97 17.52
N PHE A 21 -34.95 4.74 17.78
CA PHE A 21 -33.99 3.76 17.21
C PHE A 21 -33.21 4.10 15.92
N LEU A 22 -31.99 4.65 16.10
CA LEU A 22 -30.76 4.26 15.39
C LEU A 22 -29.53 4.99 15.98
N VAL A 23 -28.78 4.31 16.85
CA VAL A 23 -27.38 4.55 17.24
C VAL A 23 -26.88 3.12 17.56
N VAL A 24 -25.86 2.52 16.95
CA VAL A 24 -24.43 2.86 16.92
C VAL A 24 -23.82 2.06 15.76
N MET A 25 -23.29 2.72 14.73
CA MET A 25 -22.23 2.19 13.86
C MET A 25 -21.36 3.37 13.44
N GLY A 26 -20.18 3.48 14.05
CA GLY A 26 -19.16 4.45 13.68
C GLY A 26 -18.40 3.96 12.46
N THR A 27 -18.98 4.15 11.27
CA THR A 27 -18.17 4.29 10.06
C THR A 27 -17.68 5.73 10.05
N GLY A 28 -16.39 5.93 10.31
CA GLY A 28 -15.74 7.22 10.06
C GLY A 28 -15.76 7.48 8.56
N LEU A 29 -16.84 8.10 8.08
CA LEU A 29 -16.75 8.95 6.90
C LEU A 29 -15.65 9.99 7.21
N PRO A 30 -14.76 10.31 6.26
CA PRO A 30 -13.89 11.46 6.43
C PRO A 30 -14.78 12.65 6.81
N PRO A 31 -14.37 13.51 7.75
CA PRO A 31 -15.14 14.70 8.07
C PRO A 31 -15.46 15.37 6.74
N ILE A 32 -16.76 15.54 6.48
CA ILE A 32 -17.21 16.44 5.41
C ILE A 32 -16.41 17.70 5.64
N ALA A 33 -15.57 18.07 4.66
CA ALA A 33 -14.77 19.27 4.72
C ALA A 33 -15.67 20.37 5.26
N GLU A 34 -15.37 20.80 6.49
CA GLU A 34 -16.08 21.88 7.12
C GLU A 34 -15.96 23.03 6.13
N ALA A 35 -17.11 23.51 5.64
CA ALA A 35 -17.13 24.59 4.66
C ALA A 35 -16.17 25.66 5.15
N ALA A 36 -15.18 25.99 4.31
CA ALA A 36 -14.08 26.88 4.65
C ALA A 36 -14.63 28.05 5.47
N PRO A 37 -14.05 28.37 6.65
CA PRO A 37 -14.54 29.47 7.44
C PRO A 37 -14.62 30.69 6.52
N GLU A 38 -15.79 31.35 6.49
CA GLU A 38 -15.95 32.62 5.79
C GLU A 38 -14.71 33.46 6.09
N SER A 39 -13.97 33.81 5.03
CA SER A 39 -12.79 34.66 5.16
C SER A 39 -13.19 35.84 6.05
N PRO A 40 -12.39 36.22 7.07
CA PRO A 40 -12.64 37.46 7.79
C PRO A 40 -12.86 38.57 6.77
N ASP A 41 -13.74 39.53 7.06
CA ASP A 41 -13.96 40.71 6.21
C ASP A 41 -12.59 41.33 5.88
N ARG A 42 -12.06 41.02 4.70
CA ARG A 42 -10.74 41.50 4.25
C ARG A 42 -10.94 42.89 3.70
N GLN A 43 -10.08 43.81 4.10
CA GLN A 43 -9.94 45.08 3.39
C GLN A 43 -9.56 44.78 1.94
N VAL A 44 -10.21 45.41 0.96
CA VAL A 44 -9.85 45.24 -0.46
C VAL A 44 -9.07 46.44 -0.95
N LEU A 45 -7.87 46.18 -1.47
CA LEU A 45 -7.01 47.14 -2.14
C LEU A 45 -6.80 46.71 -3.61
N LYS A 46 -6.80 47.67 -4.52
CA LYS A 46 -6.68 47.40 -5.97
C LYS A 46 -5.32 47.87 -6.47
N CYS A 47 -4.57 46.99 -7.12
CA CYS A 47 -3.34 47.35 -7.82
C CYS A 47 -3.60 47.67 -9.31
N TYR A 48 -4.69 48.38 -9.59
CA TYR A 48 -5.08 48.85 -10.92
C TYR A 48 -6.04 50.04 -10.79
N GLU A 49 -6.20 50.83 -11.85
CA GLU A 49 -7.26 51.86 -11.93
C GLU A 49 -8.42 51.35 -12.78
N GLU A 50 -9.66 51.50 -12.31
CA GLU A 50 -10.85 51.12 -13.08
C GLU A 50 -10.95 51.87 -14.41
N GLY A 51 -11.10 51.13 -15.51
CA GLY A 51 -11.23 51.70 -16.85
C GLY A 51 -9.92 52.06 -17.55
N ARG A 52 -8.76 51.71 -16.97
CA ARG A 52 -7.44 51.79 -17.62
C ARG A 52 -6.68 50.48 -17.45
N VAL A 53 -6.09 49.98 -18.54
CA VAL A 53 -5.10 48.90 -18.46
C VAL A 53 -3.80 49.55 -17.96
N LEU A 54 -3.58 49.53 -16.65
CA LEU A 54 -2.36 50.02 -16.01
C LEU A 54 -1.65 48.85 -15.32
N TYR A 55 -0.33 48.81 -15.47
CA TYR A 55 0.53 47.83 -14.80
C TYR A 55 0.50 48.04 -13.28
N CYS A 56 0.40 46.94 -12.52
CA CYS A 56 0.69 46.99 -11.10
C CYS A 56 2.21 47.15 -10.96
N GLU A 57 2.67 48.38 -10.75
CA GLU A 57 4.09 48.65 -10.56
C GLU A 57 4.58 48.04 -9.24
N PRO A 58 5.83 47.55 -9.16
CA PRO A 58 6.37 46.93 -7.94
C PRO A 58 6.26 47.81 -6.70
N ASP A 59 6.62 49.09 -6.84
CA ASP A 59 6.54 50.07 -5.75
C ASP A 59 5.08 50.26 -5.28
N ARG A 60 4.12 50.15 -6.21
CA ARG A 60 2.71 50.24 -5.86
C ARG A 60 2.26 49.03 -5.05
N LEU A 61 2.70 47.82 -5.40
CA LEU A 61 2.38 46.62 -4.63
C LEU A 61 2.95 46.70 -3.20
N GLU A 62 4.20 47.16 -3.04
CA GLU A 62 4.80 47.39 -1.72
C GLU A 62 4.03 48.44 -0.90
N GLU A 63 3.62 49.56 -1.52
CA GLU A 63 2.80 50.56 -0.86
C GLU A 63 1.48 49.99 -0.34
N LEU A 64 0.82 49.12 -1.12
CA LEU A 64 -0.44 48.50 -0.72
C LEU A 64 -0.24 47.51 0.44
N ILE A 65 0.85 46.75 0.44
CA ILE A 65 1.23 45.87 1.54
C ILE A 65 1.53 46.68 2.81
N ALA A 66 2.28 47.78 2.68
CA ALA A 66 2.56 48.68 3.80
C ALA A 66 1.28 49.36 4.32
N GLN A 67 0.33 49.70 3.43
CA GLN A 67 -0.97 50.26 3.78
C GLN A 67 -1.84 49.25 4.53
N ALA A 68 -1.77 47.96 4.20
CA ALA A 68 -2.51 46.91 4.90
C ALA A 68 -2.10 46.82 6.39
N GLY A 69 -0.81 46.98 6.68
CA GLY A 69 -0.27 46.82 8.03
C GLY A 69 -0.61 45.45 8.59
N THR A 70 -1.29 45.41 9.74
CA THR A 70 -1.77 44.16 10.38
C THR A 70 -3.25 43.85 10.07
N THR A 71 -3.88 44.60 9.18
CA THR A 71 -5.28 44.38 8.80
C THR A 71 -5.33 43.29 7.71
N PRO A 72 -6.09 42.19 7.89
CA PRO A 72 -6.27 41.21 6.82
C PRO A 72 -6.75 41.88 5.54
N THR A 73 -5.95 41.79 4.49
CA THR A 73 -6.14 42.58 3.26
C THR A 73 -6.07 41.69 2.04
N ARG A 74 -7.01 41.86 1.12
CA ARG A 74 -7.00 41.33 -0.23
C ARG A 74 -6.46 42.40 -1.18
N ILE A 75 -5.44 42.06 -1.95
CA ILE A 75 -4.88 42.90 -3.00
C ILE A 75 -5.23 42.28 -4.36
N GLU A 76 -6.03 42.99 -5.14
CA GLU A 76 -6.45 42.57 -6.48
C GLU A 76 -5.40 42.98 -7.54
N ILE A 77 -4.93 42.01 -8.32
CA ILE A 77 -3.98 42.21 -9.44
C ILE A 77 -4.70 41.95 -10.76
N GLY A 78 -4.86 43.00 -11.55
CA GLY A 78 -5.60 42.97 -12.80
C GLY A 78 -4.99 42.08 -13.90
N ASN A 79 -5.83 41.37 -14.65
CA ASN A 79 -5.40 40.58 -15.81
C ASN A 79 -4.84 41.46 -16.95
N GLY A 80 -3.92 40.89 -17.73
CA GLY A 80 -3.20 41.63 -18.77
C GLY A 80 -2.16 42.61 -18.24
N THR A 81 -1.85 42.52 -16.95
CA THR A 81 -0.74 43.25 -16.33
C THR A 81 0.37 42.27 -15.96
N GLU A 82 1.59 42.64 -16.30
CA GLU A 82 2.80 42.01 -15.79
C GLU A 82 3.36 42.92 -14.70
N THR A 83 3.46 42.41 -13.47
CA THR A 83 4.14 43.09 -12.36
C THR A 83 5.62 42.74 -12.44
N LEU A 84 6.42 43.65 -13.01
CA LEU A 84 7.85 43.45 -13.31
C LEU A 84 8.73 43.74 -12.08
N LEU A 85 9.12 42.71 -11.33
CA LEU A 85 9.89 42.88 -10.10
C LEU A 85 11.40 43.05 -10.36
N THR A 86 11.95 44.15 -9.87
CA THR A 86 13.41 44.45 -9.85
C THR A 86 14.04 44.28 -8.45
N LYS A 87 13.23 43.98 -7.44
CA LYS A 87 13.60 43.74 -6.03
C LYS A 87 12.60 42.76 -5.39
N THR A 88 12.95 42.27 -4.21
CA THR A 88 12.11 41.36 -3.42
C THR A 88 10.94 42.11 -2.78
N ILE A 89 9.72 41.61 -2.98
CA ILE A 89 8.53 42.07 -2.27
C ILE A 89 8.43 41.29 -0.96
N VAL A 90 8.48 42.01 0.15
CA VAL A 90 8.44 41.43 1.51
C VAL A 90 7.04 41.56 2.08
N ILE A 91 6.48 40.46 2.56
CA ILE A 91 5.28 40.42 3.41
C ILE A 91 5.76 40.49 4.87
N PRO A 92 5.60 41.65 5.55
CA PRO A 92 6.25 41.89 6.82
C PRO A 92 5.55 41.17 7.97
N ALA A 93 6.29 40.91 9.05
CA ALA A 93 5.74 40.29 10.27
C ALA A 93 4.43 40.96 10.73
N GLY A 94 3.41 40.15 11.01
CA GLY A 94 2.08 40.59 11.44
C GLY A 94 1.11 40.95 10.31
N ALA A 95 1.54 40.97 9.04
CA ALA A 95 0.65 41.16 7.90
C ALA A 95 -0.08 39.86 7.51
N ASP A 96 -1.34 40.00 7.06
CA ASP A 96 -2.13 38.93 6.44
C ASP A 96 -2.61 39.43 5.07
N ILE A 97 -1.89 39.02 4.02
CA ILE A 97 -2.09 39.48 2.64
C ILE A 97 -2.65 38.32 1.81
N GLU A 98 -3.75 38.57 1.12
CA GLU A 98 -4.26 37.70 0.05
C GLU A 98 -4.04 38.38 -1.30
N LEU A 99 -3.31 37.73 -2.20
CA LEU A 99 -3.18 38.17 -3.59
C LEU A 99 -4.17 37.39 -4.46
N VAL A 100 -4.97 38.12 -5.25
CA VAL A 100 -5.97 37.54 -6.14
C VAL A 100 -5.85 38.09 -7.56
N ASP A 101 -6.18 37.28 -8.56
CA ASP A 101 -6.39 37.79 -9.90
C ASP A 101 -7.68 38.65 -9.97
N ALA A 102 -7.74 39.58 -10.92
CA ALA A 102 -8.95 40.36 -11.15
C ALA A 102 -9.20 40.52 -12.65
N ASP A 103 -10.40 40.19 -13.11
CA ASP A 103 -10.79 40.37 -14.51
C ASP A 103 -11.14 41.84 -14.79
N ILE A 104 -10.17 42.57 -15.32
CA ILE A 104 -10.28 44.00 -15.67
C ILE A 104 -10.13 44.27 -17.17
N SER A 105 -9.73 43.28 -17.97
CA SER A 105 -9.42 43.39 -19.40
C SER A 105 -9.95 42.20 -20.21
N PRO A 106 -10.77 42.43 -21.26
CA PRO A 106 -11.35 41.34 -22.05
C PRO A 106 -10.37 40.68 -23.04
N TRP A 107 -9.15 41.22 -23.19
CA TRP A 107 -8.17 40.77 -24.18
C TRP A 107 -7.01 39.95 -23.59
N SER A 108 -6.92 39.87 -22.26
CA SER A 108 -5.92 39.04 -21.57
C SER A 108 -6.59 38.29 -20.45
N SER A 109 -6.19 37.04 -20.23
CA SER A 109 -6.73 36.18 -19.18
C SER A 109 -5.75 35.92 -18.04
N GLU A 110 -4.52 36.45 -18.11
CA GLU A 110 -3.45 36.10 -17.17
C GLU A 110 -3.04 37.32 -16.32
N SER A 111 -2.89 37.11 -15.01
CA SER A 111 -2.24 38.03 -14.08
C SER A 111 -0.88 37.45 -13.70
N LYS A 112 0.20 38.23 -13.88
CA LYS A 112 1.56 37.74 -13.63
C LYS A 112 2.37 38.65 -12.71
N ILE A 113 3.10 38.02 -11.80
CA ILE A 113 4.22 38.62 -11.07
C ILE A 113 5.48 37.99 -11.61
N ILE A 114 6.32 38.76 -12.29
CA ILE A 114 7.47 38.22 -13.01
C ILE A 114 8.76 38.95 -12.65
N ARG A 115 9.89 38.25 -12.71
CA ARG A 115 11.19 38.90 -12.62
C ARG A 115 11.39 39.82 -13.83
N ASP A 116 11.80 41.06 -13.59
CA ASP A 116 12.12 41.99 -14.67
C ASP A 116 13.47 41.63 -15.35
N ASP A 117 13.69 42.22 -16.51
CA ASP A 117 14.94 42.13 -17.26
C ASP A 117 16.10 42.72 -16.42
N GLY A 118 17.27 42.08 -16.46
CA GLY A 118 18.47 42.58 -15.78
C GLY A 118 19.17 41.56 -14.89
N ASN A 119 19.66 42.03 -13.73
CA ASN A 119 20.56 41.28 -12.85
C ASN A 119 20.01 41.04 -11.44
N PHE A 120 18.72 41.28 -11.21
CA PHE A 120 18.08 40.97 -9.93
C PHE A 120 17.99 39.44 -9.72
N THR A 121 18.60 38.95 -8.65
CA THR A 121 18.68 37.50 -8.35
C THR A 121 18.02 37.09 -7.04
N GLY A 122 17.46 38.04 -6.29
CA GLY A 122 16.76 37.76 -5.05
C GLY A 122 15.43 37.03 -5.27
N SER A 123 14.79 36.68 -4.16
CA SER A 123 13.45 36.09 -4.18
C SER A 123 12.45 37.09 -4.73
N LEU A 124 11.46 36.63 -5.49
CA LEU A 124 10.39 37.52 -5.94
C LEU A 124 9.54 37.94 -4.74
N LEU A 125 9.16 36.96 -3.93
CA LEU A 125 8.38 37.16 -2.71
C LEU A 125 9.12 36.58 -1.49
N GLN A 126 9.03 37.27 -0.36
CA GLN A 126 9.47 36.77 0.94
C GLN A 126 8.35 36.95 1.97
N VAL A 127 8.00 35.88 2.68
CA VAL A 127 7.02 35.89 3.77
C VAL A 127 7.78 35.80 5.09
N GLU A 128 7.89 36.90 5.81
CA GLU A 128 8.63 36.93 7.08
C GLU A 128 7.94 36.09 8.16
N LYS A 129 8.72 35.70 9.17
CA LYS A 129 8.21 35.06 10.38
C LYS A 129 7.06 35.86 10.99
N GLY A 130 5.95 35.19 11.26
CA GLY A 130 4.73 35.81 11.79
C GLY A 130 3.88 36.57 10.75
N ALA A 131 4.23 36.51 9.46
CA ALA A 131 3.41 37.02 8.37
C ALA A 131 2.63 35.89 7.68
N LYS A 132 1.56 36.24 6.95
CA LYS A 132 0.76 35.32 6.14
C LYS A 132 0.56 35.86 4.72
N LEU A 133 0.84 35.02 3.73
CA LEU A 133 0.55 35.25 2.32
C LEU A 133 -0.41 34.17 1.83
N THR A 134 -1.54 34.58 1.24
CA THR A 134 -2.50 33.69 0.57
C THR A 134 -2.52 34.00 -0.92
N LEU A 135 -2.39 32.99 -1.77
CA LEU A 135 -2.58 33.07 -3.21
C LEU A 135 -3.91 32.40 -3.54
N SER A 136 -4.90 33.18 -3.97
CA SER A 136 -6.23 32.68 -4.31
C SER A 136 -6.58 32.94 -5.77
N ASP A 137 -7.54 32.19 -6.27
CA ASP A 137 -8.30 32.62 -7.44
C ASP A 137 -9.14 33.83 -7.05
N GLY A 138 -9.29 34.77 -7.97
CA GLY A 138 -10.10 35.95 -7.76
C GLY A 138 -11.32 35.93 -8.66
N THR A 139 -11.58 37.06 -9.30
CA THR A 139 -12.69 37.19 -10.26
C THR A 139 -12.27 36.85 -11.69
N GLY A 140 -11.02 36.43 -11.89
CA GLY A 140 -10.47 36.02 -13.17
C GLY A 140 -11.03 34.70 -13.70
N ASN A 141 -10.24 34.03 -14.54
CA ASN A 141 -10.63 32.77 -15.17
C ASN A 141 -10.52 31.54 -14.24
N GLY A 142 -10.21 31.76 -12.96
CA GLY A 142 -10.01 30.70 -11.96
C GLY A 142 -8.60 30.09 -11.95
N ALA A 143 -7.66 30.57 -12.77
CA ALA A 143 -6.28 30.07 -12.79
C ALA A 143 -5.42 30.68 -11.67
N GLY A 144 -5.80 31.86 -11.14
CA GLY A 144 -5.02 32.60 -10.16
C GLY A 144 -3.81 33.32 -10.78
N ILE A 145 -2.89 33.74 -9.93
CA ILE A 145 -1.71 34.52 -10.34
C ILE A 145 -0.55 33.59 -10.72
N THR A 146 0.14 33.89 -11.82
CA THR A 146 1.40 33.25 -12.17
C THR A 146 2.58 34.04 -11.60
N ILE A 147 3.42 33.38 -10.80
CA ILE A 147 4.68 33.89 -10.28
C ILE A 147 5.82 33.24 -11.10
N ASP A 148 6.40 34.01 -12.03
CA ASP A 148 7.40 33.52 -12.97
C ASP A 148 8.79 34.10 -12.69
N SER A 149 9.72 33.23 -12.34
CA SER A 149 11.13 33.58 -12.11
C SER A 149 11.81 34.10 -13.40
N ARG A 150 11.33 33.70 -14.58
CA ARG A 150 11.92 33.99 -15.91
C ARG A 150 13.41 33.62 -16.07
N ALA A 151 13.99 32.90 -15.11
CA ALA A 151 15.41 32.59 -15.07
C ALA A 151 15.82 31.55 -16.14
N GLN A 152 14.86 30.97 -16.87
CA GLN A 152 15.04 30.18 -18.09
C GLN A 152 15.48 30.99 -19.31
N TYR A 153 15.34 32.32 -19.29
CA TYR A 153 15.70 33.20 -20.40
C TYR A 153 17.04 33.92 -20.13
N ASP A 154 18.16 33.24 -20.41
CA ASP A 154 19.53 33.74 -20.17
C ASP A 154 19.85 35.07 -20.87
N ASN A 155 19.17 35.36 -21.98
CA ASN A 155 19.33 36.61 -22.72
C ASN A 155 18.62 37.80 -22.09
N VAL A 156 17.81 37.56 -21.04
CA VAL A 156 16.95 38.56 -20.43
C VAL A 156 17.23 38.69 -18.92
N VAL A 157 17.38 37.56 -18.23
CA VAL A 157 17.74 37.52 -16.81
C VAL A 157 19.18 36.99 -16.68
N THR A 158 20.10 37.90 -16.36
CA THR A 158 21.56 37.70 -16.55
C THR A 158 22.31 37.17 -15.30
N GLY A 159 21.59 36.93 -14.21
CA GLY A 159 22.17 36.41 -12.96
C GLY A 159 22.80 35.02 -13.12
N SER A 160 23.82 34.73 -12.32
CA SER A 160 24.51 33.44 -12.31
C SER A 160 24.02 32.49 -11.22
N SER A 161 23.42 33.00 -10.14
CA SER A 161 22.81 32.22 -9.05
C SER A 161 21.61 32.97 -8.50
N PHE A 162 20.50 32.27 -8.29
CA PHE A 162 19.24 32.87 -7.84
C PHE A 162 18.82 32.33 -6.48
N SER A 163 18.23 33.21 -5.67
CA SER A 163 17.46 32.85 -4.49
C SER A 163 16.16 32.12 -4.90
N PRO A 164 15.50 31.43 -3.94
CA PRO A 164 14.16 30.86 -4.16
C PRO A 164 13.20 31.85 -4.81
N THR A 165 12.30 31.39 -5.68
CA THR A 165 11.24 32.26 -6.23
C THR A 165 10.37 32.83 -5.09
N ILE A 166 10.02 31.99 -4.11
CA ILE A 166 9.35 32.39 -2.87
C ILE A 166 10.12 31.83 -1.66
N LEU A 167 10.46 32.71 -0.72
CA LEU A 167 10.99 32.33 0.59
C LEU A 167 9.91 32.46 1.65
N VAL A 168 9.70 31.41 2.46
CA VAL A 168 8.63 31.33 3.46
C VAL A 168 9.23 31.06 4.85
N GLU A 169 9.15 32.05 5.72
CA GLU A 169 9.52 31.97 7.14
C GLU A 169 8.29 32.13 8.05
N GLY A 170 7.19 32.66 7.51
CA GLY A 170 5.85 32.68 8.09
C GLY A 170 4.90 31.65 7.45
N GLU A 171 3.71 32.09 7.02
CA GLU A 171 2.69 31.20 6.44
C GLU A 171 2.43 31.51 4.96
N LEU A 172 2.53 30.51 4.10
CA LEU A 172 2.06 30.55 2.72
C LEU A 172 0.83 29.64 2.57
N VAL A 173 -0.25 30.16 2.00
CA VAL A 173 -1.43 29.38 1.60
C VAL A 173 -1.63 29.53 0.09
N MET A 174 -1.60 28.44 -0.65
CA MET A 174 -1.80 28.43 -2.11
C MET A 174 -3.10 27.69 -2.44
N ASN A 175 -4.13 28.46 -2.77
CA ASN A 175 -5.43 27.93 -3.22
C ASN A 175 -5.48 27.78 -4.75
N ALA A 176 -4.80 28.69 -5.48
CA ALA A 176 -4.67 28.67 -6.93
C ALA A 176 -3.37 29.38 -7.36
N GLY A 177 -3.13 29.47 -8.66
CA GLY A 177 -1.95 30.11 -9.24
C GLY A 177 -0.88 29.14 -9.73
N THR A 178 0.18 29.69 -10.31
CA THR A 178 1.32 28.92 -10.83
C THR A 178 2.64 29.51 -10.36
N ILE A 179 3.59 28.67 -9.94
CA ILE A 179 4.98 29.08 -9.61
C ILE A 179 5.93 28.34 -10.56
N THR A 180 6.71 29.08 -11.35
CA THR A 180 7.48 28.50 -12.46
C THR A 180 8.77 29.26 -12.80
N GLY A 181 9.60 28.65 -13.64
CA GLY A 181 10.71 29.32 -14.34
C GLY A 181 11.96 29.51 -13.50
N ALA A 182 12.04 28.95 -12.29
CA ALA A 182 13.24 29.03 -11.48
C ALA A 182 14.38 28.25 -12.17
N ARG A 183 15.56 28.87 -12.25
CA ARG A 183 16.79 28.28 -12.79
C ARG A 183 17.97 28.76 -12.00
N LYS A 184 19.08 28.02 -12.11
CA LYS A 184 20.35 28.36 -11.46
C LYS A 184 20.16 28.58 -9.95
N LEU A 185 19.23 27.85 -9.34
CA LEU A 185 19.08 27.76 -7.90
C LEU A 185 20.29 26.98 -7.35
N SER A 186 20.91 27.51 -6.29
CA SER A 186 22.08 26.91 -5.64
C SER A 186 21.85 26.78 -4.13
N GLY A 187 22.87 26.37 -3.36
CA GLY A 187 22.79 26.30 -1.90
C GLY A 187 22.11 25.04 -1.37
N PHE A 188 22.24 24.78 -0.07
CA PHE A 188 21.63 23.61 0.58
C PHE A 188 20.19 23.89 0.98
N TYR A 189 19.32 22.88 0.90
CA TYR A 189 17.93 22.93 1.38
C TYR A 189 17.09 24.04 0.72
N GLN A 190 17.38 24.34 -0.55
CA GLN A 190 16.66 25.36 -1.32
C GLN A 190 15.93 24.75 -2.51
N GLY A 191 14.76 25.32 -2.82
CA GLY A 191 14.01 25.10 -4.05
C GLY A 191 13.29 26.35 -4.53
N ALA A 192 12.47 26.25 -5.57
CA ALA A 192 11.71 27.39 -6.07
C ALA A 192 10.78 27.99 -5.02
N VAL A 193 10.12 27.13 -4.23
CA VAL A 193 9.49 27.51 -2.96
C VAL A 193 10.32 26.91 -1.83
N THR A 194 10.81 27.75 -0.93
CA THR A 194 11.60 27.30 0.23
C THR A 194 10.90 27.73 1.51
N ALA A 195 10.46 26.75 2.31
CA ALA A 195 9.91 26.96 3.65
C ALA A 195 10.97 26.57 4.70
N GLN A 196 11.32 27.49 5.58
CA GLN A 196 12.39 27.28 6.56
C GLN A 196 12.00 27.78 7.96
N GLY A 197 12.31 26.98 8.98
CA GLY A 197 12.08 27.31 10.39
C GLY A 197 10.80 26.70 10.96
N GLU A 198 10.80 26.45 12.27
CA GLU A 198 9.72 25.78 13.01
C GLU A 198 8.35 26.48 12.95
N GLU A 199 8.33 27.79 12.68
CA GLU A 199 7.08 28.56 12.52
C GLU A 199 6.61 28.65 11.06
N SER A 200 7.42 28.15 10.11
CA SER A 200 7.11 28.20 8.70
C SER A 200 6.08 27.14 8.32
N LYS A 201 5.01 27.60 7.68
CA LYS A 201 3.88 26.76 7.25
C LYS A 201 3.58 26.99 5.79
N PHE A 202 3.45 25.91 5.03
CA PHE A 202 3.00 25.97 3.66
C PHE A 202 1.76 25.07 3.46
N THR A 203 0.62 25.66 3.15
CA THR A 203 -0.59 24.92 2.79
C THR A 203 -0.85 25.04 1.30
N MET A 204 -0.99 23.92 0.59
CA MET A 204 -1.33 23.88 -0.83
C MET A 204 -2.68 23.17 -1.01
N ASN A 205 -3.72 23.95 -1.30
CA ASN A 205 -5.07 23.44 -1.57
C ASN A 205 -5.31 23.24 -3.07
N GLY A 206 -4.54 23.93 -3.91
CA GLY A 206 -4.64 23.89 -5.37
C GLY A 206 -3.47 24.60 -6.04
N GLY A 207 -3.63 24.89 -7.33
CA GLY A 207 -2.59 25.51 -8.16
C GLY A 207 -1.45 24.56 -8.55
N THR A 208 -0.39 25.13 -9.14
CA THR A 208 0.70 24.35 -9.74
C THR A 208 2.08 24.94 -9.41
N ILE A 209 3.03 24.09 -9.00
CA ILE A 209 4.46 24.45 -8.90
C ILE A 209 5.21 23.58 -9.90
N THR A 210 5.70 24.16 -10.98
CA THR A 210 6.22 23.38 -12.10
C THR A 210 7.41 24.00 -12.81
N ASP A 211 8.18 23.18 -13.52
CA ASP A 211 9.25 23.63 -14.43
C ASP A 211 10.27 24.51 -13.69
N ASN A 212 10.79 23.98 -12.57
CA ASN A 212 11.76 24.64 -11.72
C ASN A 212 13.02 23.78 -11.56
N HIS A 213 14.17 24.33 -11.95
CA HIS A 213 15.40 23.56 -12.05
C HIS A 213 16.51 24.15 -11.17
N ARG A 214 17.31 23.27 -10.56
CA ARG A 214 18.54 23.65 -9.85
C ARG A 214 19.74 23.64 -10.80
N MET A 215 20.87 24.22 -10.35
CA MET A 215 22.15 24.06 -11.06
C MET A 215 22.50 22.57 -11.16
N LYS A 216 23.17 22.19 -12.26
CA LYS A 216 23.62 20.82 -12.52
C LYS A 216 25.14 20.77 -12.66
N ASN A 217 25.75 19.64 -12.32
CA ASN A 217 27.20 19.37 -12.37
C ASN A 217 28.05 20.24 -11.44
N GLU A 218 27.47 20.75 -10.35
CA GLU A 218 28.12 21.65 -9.40
C GLU A 218 28.05 21.12 -7.95
N PRO A 219 28.48 19.88 -7.66
CA PRO A 219 28.22 19.20 -6.38
C PRO A 219 28.81 19.89 -5.14
N GLY A 220 29.76 20.84 -5.32
CA GLY A 220 30.27 21.66 -4.23
C GLY A 220 29.33 22.81 -3.80
N SER A 221 28.33 23.13 -4.63
CA SER A 221 27.39 24.25 -4.42
C SER A 221 25.92 23.82 -4.43
N VAL A 222 25.61 22.62 -4.94
CA VAL A 222 24.27 22.03 -4.96
C VAL A 222 24.26 20.63 -4.38
N GLN A 223 23.69 20.49 -3.18
CA GLN A 223 23.35 19.23 -2.54
C GLN A 223 22.18 19.44 -1.59
N ARG A 224 21.38 18.39 -1.36
CA ARG A 224 20.25 18.42 -0.43
C ARG A 224 19.26 19.56 -0.72
N GLY A 225 19.08 19.93 -1.99
CA GLY A 225 18.07 20.90 -2.43
C GLY A 225 16.95 20.25 -3.24
N ALA A 226 15.97 21.05 -3.64
CA ALA A 226 14.80 20.61 -4.40
C ALA A 226 14.56 21.46 -5.65
N GLY A 227 14.14 20.87 -6.77
CA GLY A 227 13.72 21.65 -7.95
C GLY A 227 12.53 22.54 -7.64
N ASN A 228 11.47 21.95 -7.09
CA ASN A 228 10.22 22.65 -6.79
C ASN A 228 10.15 23.16 -5.35
N VAL A 229 9.98 22.27 -4.36
CA VAL A 229 9.69 22.67 -2.97
C VAL A 229 10.73 22.12 -2.01
N ALA A 230 11.32 22.97 -1.17
CA ALA A 230 12.20 22.55 -0.09
C ALA A 230 11.61 22.96 1.27
N LEU A 231 11.54 22.01 2.20
CA LEU A 231 11.16 22.20 3.60
C LEU A 231 12.38 21.87 4.47
N THR A 232 12.74 22.76 5.40
CA THR A 232 13.87 22.54 6.30
C THR A 232 13.67 23.18 7.66
N ASP A 233 14.51 22.78 8.62
CA ASP A 233 14.63 23.42 9.94
C ASP A 233 13.30 23.45 10.71
N GLY A 234 12.54 22.35 10.64
CA GLY A 234 11.25 22.20 11.32
C GLY A 234 10.04 22.75 10.56
N ALA A 235 10.21 23.25 9.33
CA ALA A 235 9.09 23.74 8.52
C ALA A 235 8.05 22.64 8.23
N THR A 236 6.78 23.04 8.14
CA THR A 236 5.66 22.13 7.88
C THR A 236 4.96 22.46 6.57
N MET A 237 4.63 21.44 5.78
CA MET A 237 3.76 21.56 4.61
C MET A 237 2.58 20.61 4.67
N VAL A 238 1.39 21.11 4.30
CA VAL A 238 0.18 20.31 4.08
C VAL A 238 -0.31 20.52 2.65
N MET A 239 -0.40 19.44 1.87
CA MET A 239 -0.93 19.44 0.51
C MET A 239 -2.27 18.72 0.48
N ASN A 240 -3.35 19.47 0.25
CA ASN A 240 -4.71 18.93 0.09
C ASN A 240 -5.10 18.75 -1.39
N GLY A 241 -4.38 19.39 -2.30
CA GLY A 241 -4.65 19.39 -3.73
C GLY A 241 -3.56 20.10 -4.54
N GLY A 242 -3.81 20.26 -5.84
CA GLY A 242 -2.87 20.90 -6.77
C GLY A 242 -1.79 19.95 -7.31
N GLU A 243 -0.81 20.50 -8.01
CA GLU A 243 0.22 19.75 -8.74
C GLU A 243 1.63 20.30 -8.50
N ILE A 244 2.59 19.41 -8.22
CA ILE A 244 4.02 19.71 -8.15
C ILE A 244 4.74 18.86 -9.19
N SER A 245 5.27 19.49 -10.25
CA SER A 245 5.72 18.74 -11.42
C SER A 245 6.99 19.26 -12.10
N LYS A 246 7.61 18.43 -12.93
CA LYS A 246 8.68 18.85 -13.88
C LYS A 246 9.81 19.62 -13.20
N GLY A 247 10.11 19.26 -11.96
CA GLY A 247 11.27 19.77 -11.25
C GLY A 247 12.50 18.96 -11.67
N GLU A 248 13.61 19.66 -11.92
CA GLU A 248 14.85 19.01 -12.34
C GLU A 248 16.04 19.39 -11.44
N THR A 249 16.77 18.38 -10.99
CA THR A 249 18.05 18.56 -10.31
C THR A 249 19.16 17.74 -10.98
N ASP A 250 20.37 17.80 -10.43
CA ASP A 250 21.49 17.02 -10.91
C ASP A 250 21.26 15.52 -10.62
N THR A 251 21.56 14.66 -11.60
CA THR A 251 21.44 13.19 -11.52
C THR A 251 22.79 12.50 -11.32
N SER A 252 23.88 13.25 -11.24
CA SER A 252 25.23 12.72 -11.05
C SER A 252 25.40 12.06 -9.68
N ALA A 253 26.36 11.14 -9.56
CA ALA A 253 26.62 10.43 -8.30
C ALA A 253 27.03 11.36 -7.13
N GLY A 254 27.46 12.60 -7.43
CA GLY A 254 27.84 13.61 -6.44
C GLY A 254 26.69 14.53 -5.98
N ALA A 255 25.52 14.45 -6.62
CA ALA A 255 24.34 15.30 -6.38
C ALA A 255 23.54 14.90 -5.13
N TYR A 256 24.26 14.53 -4.08
CA TYR A 256 23.72 13.82 -2.95
C TYR A 256 22.58 14.59 -2.24
N GLY A 257 21.44 13.92 -2.08
CA GLY A 257 20.24 14.47 -1.46
C GLY A 257 19.42 15.44 -2.32
N GLU A 258 19.79 15.69 -3.58
CA GLU A 258 19.00 16.52 -4.49
C GLU A 258 17.72 15.79 -4.94
N VAL A 259 16.62 16.55 -5.13
CA VAL A 259 15.33 16.00 -5.56
C VAL A 259 14.62 16.90 -6.55
N GLY A 260 14.00 16.34 -7.59
CA GLY A 260 13.25 17.13 -8.57
C GLY A 260 12.02 17.81 -7.94
N GLY A 261 11.19 17.03 -7.24
CA GLY A 261 9.94 17.49 -6.65
C GLY A 261 10.11 18.16 -5.28
N ILE A 262 9.78 17.43 -4.22
CA ILE A 262 9.73 17.93 -2.83
C ILE A 262 10.88 17.37 -2.01
N GLY A 263 11.65 18.24 -1.37
CA GLY A 263 12.65 17.87 -0.37
C GLY A 263 12.16 18.19 1.04
N VAL A 264 12.14 17.16 1.91
CA VAL A 264 11.78 17.27 3.32
C VAL A 264 13.03 17.03 4.14
N PHE A 265 13.58 18.08 4.74
CA PHE A 265 14.91 18.07 5.34
C PHE A 265 14.89 18.40 6.84
N ASN A 266 15.79 17.77 7.60
CA ASN A 266 16.18 18.17 8.96
C ASN A 266 15.02 18.65 9.87
N GLY A 267 14.20 17.72 10.36
CA GLY A 267 13.09 18.04 11.27
C GLY A 267 11.82 18.55 10.58
N ALA A 268 11.85 18.82 9.27
CA ALA A 268 10.67 19.23 8.53
C ALA A 268 9.60 18.12 8.45
N HIS A 269 8.36 18.54 8.27
CA HIS A 269 7.20 17.67 8.15
C HIS A 269 6.42 17.95 6.85
N LEU A 270 6.02 16.89 6.18
CA LEU A 270 5.12 16.93 5.03
C LEU A 270 3.89 16.07 5.31
N GLU A 271 2.72 16.58 4.97
CA GLU A 271 1.46 15.84 4.93
C GLU A 271 0.83 16.00 3.55
N ILE A 272 0.48 14.90 2.89
CA ILE A 272 -0.25 14.92 1.62
C ILE A 272 -1.58 14.19 1.81
N ASN A 273 -2.67 14.95 1.67
CA ASN A 273 -4.07 14.52 1.75
C ASN A 273 -4.75 14.50 0.37
N GLY A 274 -4.04 14.90 -0.68
CA GLY A 274 -4.54 14.93 -2.05
C GLY A 274 -3.61 15.70 -2.99
N GLY A 275 -3.96 15.71 -4.28
CA GLY A 275 -3.15 16.33 -5.33
C GLY A 275 -2.12 15.38 -5.96
N LYS A 276 -1.20 15.94 -6.74
CA LYS A 276 -0.27 15.17 -7.58
C LYS A 276 1.16 15.69 -7.49
N VAL A 277 2.13 14.79 -7.28
CA VAL A 277 3.56 15.06 -7.40
C VAL A 277 4.13 14.20 -8.51
N THR A 278 4.54 14.81 -9.63
CA THR A 278 4.74 14.04 -10.87
C THR A 278 5.85 14.53 -11.81
N GLN A 279 6.39 13.64 -12.63
CA GLN A 279 7.34 14.01 -13.71
C GLN A 279 8.57 14.77 -13.20
N ASN A 280 9.04 14.46 -12.00
CA ASN A 280 10.20 15.10 -11.41
C ASN A 280 11.44 14.23 -11.60
N THR A 281 12.58 14.85 -11.90
CA THR A 281 13.83 14.14 -12.22
C THR A 281 14.98 14.68 -11.39
N GLY A 282 15.80 13.78 -10.85
CA GLY A 282 16.95 14.16 -10.04
C GLY A 282 17.77 12.98 -9.55
N TRP A 283 18.65 13.24 -8.58
CA TRP A 283 19.25 12.16 -7.79
C TRP A 283 18.14 11.32 -7.12
N VAL A 284 17.12 12.01 -6.61
CA VAL A 284 15.78 11.49 -6.28
C VAL A 284 14.74 12.14 -7.21
N GLY A 285 13.70 11.38 -7.58
CA GLY A 285 12.66 11.83 -8.51
C GLY A 285 11.66 12.77 -7.84
N ASN A 286 10.60 12.21 -7.25
CA ASN A 286 9.47 12.99 -6.73
C ASN A 286 9.69 13.53 -5.32
N ILE A 287 9.93 12.69 -4.30
CA ILE A 287 10.02 13.13 -2.91
C ILE A 287 11.26 12.56 -2.22
N ASN A 288 12.02 13.42 -1.54
CA ASN A 288 13.17 13.02 -0.74
C ASN A 288 12.94 13.42 0.72
N VAL A 289 12.71 12.44 1.59
CA VAL A 289 12.63 12.62 3.04
C VAL A 289 13.99 12.29 3.63
N PHE A 290 14.71 13.32 4.03
CA PHE A 290 16.16 13.24 4.21
C PHE A 290 16.59 13.92 5.52
N SER A 291 17.22 13.16 6.40
CA SER A 291 17.92 13.70 7.56
C SER A 291 19.12 12.84 7.89
N TRP A 292 20.31 13.44 7.91
CA TRP A 292 21.55 12.71 8.20
C TRP A 292 22.08 13.09 9.59
N ILE A 293 22.29 12.07 10.41
CA ILE A 293 23.02 12.17 11.66
C ILE A 293 24.53 12.15 11.39
N TRP A 294 25.16 13.34 11.38
CA TRP A 294 26.58 13.51 11.09
C TRP A 294 27.52 13.00 12.18
N ASN A 295 27.08 13.08 13.44
CA ASN A 295 27.85 12.64 14.60
C ASN A 295 27.05 11.56 15.33
N CYS A 296 27.73 10.52 15.80
CA CYS A 296 27.10 9.47 16.59
C CYS A 296 26.43 10.09 17.84
N PRO A 297 25.10 9.96 18.00
CA PRO A 297 24.39 10.46 19.16
C PRO A 297 24.82 9.71 20.43
N ALA A 298 24.70 10.36 21.59
CA ALA A 298 24.86 9.67 22.85
C ALA A 298 23.75 8.61 23.04
N ARG A 299 24.02 7.58 23.84
CA ARG A 299 23.11 6.44 24.05
C ARG A 299 21.65 6.79 24.40
N ASP A 300 21.44 7.89 25.12
CA ASP A 300 20.13 8.37 25.59
C ASP A 300 19.62 9.62 24.85
N GLU A 301 20.30 10.03 23.79
CA GLU A 301 19.89 11.19 22.99
C GLU A 301 18.63 10.88 22.16
N ASP A 302 17.66 11.79 22.20
CA ASP A 302 16.49 11.77 21.34
C ASP A 302 16.76 12.54 20.04
N THR A 303 16.64 11.83 18.91
CA THR A 303 16.87 12.39 17.56
C THR A 303 15.57 12.83 16.88
N THR A 304 14.42 12.68 17.55
CA THR A 304 13.08 12.88 16.96
C THR A 304 12.87 14.32 16.47
N SER A 305 13.38 15.33 17.19
CA SER A 305 13.28 16.73 16.75
C SER A 305 14.02 17.05 15.45
N ARG A 306 14.99 16.20 15.06
CA ARG A 306 15.77 16.32 13.82
C ARG A 306 15.24 15.40 12.72
N ARG A 307 14.18 14.64 13.00
CA ARG A 307 13.63 13.63 12.10
C ARG A 307 12.80 14.29 11.00
N ALA A 308 13.15 14.04 9.75
CA ALA A 308 12.29 14.42 8.63
C ALA A 308 11.11 13.44 8.57
N THR A 309 9.88 13.95 8.46
CA THR A 309 8.68 13.10 8.51
C THR A 309 7.74 13.38 7.35
N PHE A 310 7.08 12.32 6.86
CA PHE A 310 6.08 12.43 5.80
C PHE A 310 4.89 11.51 6.06
N GLU A 311 3.69 12.08 6.05
CA GLU A 311 2.42 11.36 6.07
C GLU A 311 1.72 11.43 4.70
N PHE A 312 1.53 10.27 4.06
CA PHE A 312 0.84 10.14 2.78
C PHE A 312 -0.54 9.50 2.97
N ASN A 313 -1.57 10.34 3.02
CA ASN A 313 -2.93 9.94 3.34
C ASN A 313 -3.76 9.68 2.07
N ASP A 314 -3.59 10.50 1.04
CA ASP A 314 -4.21 10.32 -0.28
C ASP A 314 -3.48 11.15 -1.35
N GLY A 315 -3.79 10.96 -2.63
CA GLY A 315 -3.16 11.63 -3.77
C GLY A 315 -2.30 10.71 -4.64
N GLU A 316 -1.53 11.31 -5.55
CA GLU A 316 -0.74 10.60 -6.56
C GLU A 316 0.74 11.04 -6.54
N ILE A 317 1.66 10.07 -6.50
CA ILE A 317 3.10 10.27 -6.70
C ILE A 317 3.53 9.44 -7.91
N SER A 318 3.83 10.07 -9.03
CA SER A 318 3.99 9.34 -10.30
C SER A 318 5.06 9.85 -11.24
N GLU A 319 5.48 9.00 -12.18
CA GLU A 319 6.37 9.38 -13.29
C GLU A 319 7.68 10.04 -12.85
N GLY A 320 8.15 9.78 -11.62
CA GLY A 320 9.42 10.27 -11.12
C GLY A 320 10.59 9.44 -11.64
N ASP A 321 11.70 10.10 -11.95
CA ASP A 321 12.93 9.46 -12.45
C ASP A 321 14.12 9.80 -11.55
N ALA A 322 14.68 8.77 -10.91
CA ALA A 322 15.76 8.89 -9.94
C ALA A 322 17.02 8.12 -10.37
N SER A 323 18.18 8.77 -10.32
CA SER A 323 19.44 8.06 -10.59
C SER A 323 19.92 7.19 -9.41
N PHE A 324 19.52 7.51 -8.17
CA PHE A 324 19.91 6.75 -6.97
C PHE A 324 18.86 5.73 -6.53
N GLY A 325 17.77 6.18 -5.94
CA GLY A 325 16.71 5.33 -5.41
C GLY A 325 15.49 6.16 -5.01
N GLY A 326 14.32 5.54 -5.03
CA GLY A 326 13.06 6.23 -4.74
C GLY A 326 12.63 7.15 -5.88
N GLY A 327 12.22 6.57 -7.01
CA GLY A 327 11.63 7.35 -8.10
C GLY A 327 10.40 8.11 -7.62
N GLY A 328 9.56 7.43 -6.82
CA GLY A 328 8.50 8.05 -6.03
C GLY A 328 9.03 8.70 -4.75
N ILE A 329 9.41 7.88 -3.76
CA ILE A 329 9.83 8.35 -2.44
C ILE A 329 11.19 7.76 -2.08
N ASN A 330 12.13 8.63 -1.72
CA ASN A 330 13.36 8.25 -1.05
C ASN A 330 13.30 8.62 0.43
N ILE A 331 13.70 7.69 1.30
CA ILE A 331 13.73 7.82 2.75
C ILE A 331 15.15 7.54 3.20
N PHE A 332 15.79 8.52 3.81
CA PHE A 332 17.22 8.48 4.05
C PHE A 332 17.60 8.92 5.47
N GLY A 333 18.25 8.02 6.20
CA GLY A 333 18.79 8.26 7.54
C GLY A 333 17.70 8.40 8.60
N ASN A 334 17.72 9.48 9.37
CA ASN A 334 16.74 9.79 10.41
C ASN A 334 15.45 10.37 9.79
N ALA A 335 14.83 9.59 8.92
CA ALA A 335 13.62 9.90 8.20
C ALA A 335 12.59 8.80 8.44
N ASP A 336 11.31 9.19 8.47
CA ASP A 336 10.21 8.28 8.77
C ASP A 336 8.97 8.66 7.95
N VAL A 337 8.43 7.68 7.24
CA VAL A 337 7.31 7.88 6.31
C VAL A 337 6.19 6.90 6.63
N THR A 338 4.98 7.44 6.77
CA THR A 338 3.76 6.66 6.93
C THR A 338 2.85 6.86 5.73
N MET A 339 2.53 5.76 5.04
CA MET A 339 1.59 5.73 3.93
C MET A 339 0.28 5.08 4.39
N ASN A 340 -0.78 5.87 4.49
CA ASN A 340 -2.12 5.42 4.88
C ASN A 340 -3.03 5.19 3.66
N GLY A 341 -2.76 5.88 2.54
CA GLY A 341 -3.53 5.80 1.31
C GLY A 341 -2.75 6.32 0.10
N GLY A 342 -3.48 6.76 -0.93
CA GLY A 342 -2.90 7.28 -2.18
C GLY A 342 -2.25 6.22 -3.08
N THR A 343 -1.65 6.70 -4.18
CA THR A 343 -1.03 5.87 -5.21
C THR A 343 0.39 6.34 -5.52
N ILE A 344 1.34 5.41 -5.55
CA ILE A 344 2.71 5.60 -6.03
C ILE A 344 2.87 4.78 -7.32
N GLU A 345 2.90 5.44 -8.48
CA GLU A 345 2.86 4.71 -9.76
C GLU A 345 3.81 5.16 -10.86
N ASN A 346 4.23 4.19 -11.68
CA ASN A 346 5.00 4.43 -12.90
C ASN A 346 6.30 5.23 -12.66
N ASN A 347 6.90 5.09 -11.48
CA ASN A 347 8.18 5.71 -11.15
C ASN A 347 9.35 4.80 -11.55
N HIS A 348 10.50 5.41 -11.81
CA HIS A 348 11.72 4.73 -12.21
C HIS A 348 12.89 5.11 -11.31
N ALA A 349 13.69 4.11 -10.91
CA ALA A 349 14.94 4.34 -10.20
C ALA A 349 15.98 3.23 -10.44
N SER A 350 17.20 3.43 -9.95
CA SER A 350 18.17 2.32 -9.87
C SER A 350 17.74 1.25 -8.86
N ASN A 351 17.26 1.66 -7.68
CA ASN A 351 16.72 0.77 -6.66
C ASN A 351 15.47 1.40 -6.05
N GLY A 352 14.40 0.64 -5.80
CA GLY A 352 13.19 1.20 -5.21
C GLY A 352 12.50 2.16 -6.18
N GLY A 353 11.94 1.62 -7.27
CA GLY A 353 11.25 2.44 -8.28
C GLY A 353 10.16 3.29 -7.63
N GLY A 354 9.30 2.66 -6.83
CA GLY A 354 8.32 3.34 -6.00
C GLY A 354 8.95 3.97 -4.75
N VAL A 355 9.46 3.14 -3.83
CA VAL A 355 9.97 3.56 -2.52
C VAL A 355 11.36 2.99 -2.27
N ASN A 356 12.27 3.83 -1.78
CA ASN A 356 13.56 3.41 -1.23
C ASN A 356 13.67 3.81 0.24
N ALA A 357 13.95 2.84 1.12
CA ALA A 357 14.12 3.07 2.55
C ALA A 357 15.52 2.68 3.01
N MET A 358 16.32 3.64 3.49
CA MET A 358 17.73 3.45 3.83
C MET A 358 18.12 4.08 5.17
N ASP A 359 18.67 3.27 6.08
CA ASP A 359 19.02 3.69 7.45
C ASP A 359 20.51 4.01 7.68
N LEU A 360 21.40 3.67 6.73
CA LEU A 360 22.86 3.87 6.80
C LEU A 360 23.61 2.99 7.81
N PHE A 361 23.01 1.91 8.29
CA PHE A 361 23.69 0.99 9.19
C PHE A 361 24.92 0.36 8.53
N VAL A 362 24.78 -0.15 7.30
CA VAL A 362 25.85 -0.71 6.47
C VAL A 362 25.88 -0.11 5.07
N TRP A 363 27.04 -0.17 4.42
CA TRP A 363 27.21 0.16 3.01
C TRP A 363 27.57 -1.09 2.20
N GLY A 364 27.36 -1.04 0.89
CA GLY A 364 27.93 -2.02 -0.03
C GLY A 364 29.34 -1.63 -0.47
N ALA A 365 30.29 -2.56 -0.41
CA ALA A 365 31.62 -2.36 -0.97
C ALA A 365 31.57 -2.17 -2.50
N ALA A 366 32.35 -1.22 -3.02
CA ALA A 366 32.38 -0.92 -4.44
C ALA A 366 32.72 -2.16 -5.29
N GLY A 367 31.88 -2.47 -6.27
CA GLY A 367 32.08 -3.60 -7.19
C GLY A 367 31.95 -4.98 -6.56
N THR A 368 31.46 -5.10 -5.31
CA THR A 368 31.21 -6.38 -4.65
C THR A 368 29.86 -6.40 -3.94
N TRP A 369 29.50 -7.56 -3.38
CA TRP A 369 28.25 -7.75 -2.61
C TRP A 369 28.50 -7.78 -1.10
N GLN A 370 29.68 -7.39 -0.65
CA GLN A 370 30.04 -7.44 0.77
C GLN A 370 29.55 -6.19 1.51
N GLU A 371 28.96 -6.41 2.68
CA GLU A 371 28.69 -5.34 3.64
C GLU A 371 30.00 -4.76 4.15
N VAL A 372 30.04 -3.43 4.27
CA VAL A 372 31.07 -2.70 5.01
C VAL A 372 30.41 -1.80 6.04
N ALA A 373 31.10 -1.59 7.17
CA ALA A 373 30.58 -0.82 8.28
C ALA A 373 30.19 0.60 7.86
N GLY A 374 28.88 0.90 7.98
CA GLY A 374 28.32 2.22 7.81
C GLY A 374 28.28 3.04 9.08
N ASP A 375 27.48 4.10 9.06
CA ASP A 375 27.45 5.09 10.13
C ASP A 375 26.82 4.47 11.38
N GLY A 376 25.69 3.78 11.22
CA GLY A 376 25.00 3.12 12.32
C GLY A 376 25.81 1.98 12.93
N PHE A 377 26.49 1.18 12.10
CA PHE A 377 27.38 0.13 12.58
C PHE A 377 28.49 0.70 13.47
N ARG A 378 29.20 1.73 12.99
CA ARG A 378 30.33 2.32 13.73
C ARG A 378 29.85 3.05 14.99
N CYS A 379 28.72 3.76 14.89
CA CYS A 379 28.14 4.47 16.00
C CYS A 379 27.76 3.52 17.14
N THR A 380 26.99 2.48 16.83
CA THR A 380 26.54 1.54 17.87
C THR A 380 27.69 0.69 18.41
N GLN A 381 28.66 0.32 17.58
CA GLN A 381 29.90 -0.32 18.03
C GLN A 381 30.67 0.53 19.06
N ALA A 382 30.67 1.85 18.92
CA ALA A 382 31.31 2.77 19.86
C ALA A 382 30.51 2.93 21.16
N GLU A 383 29.18 3.08 21.07
CA GLU A 383 28.31 3.36 22.22
C GLU A 383 27.93 2.12 23.04
N TYR A 384 27.80 0.96 22.39
CA TYR A 384 27.31 -0.28 22.99
C TYR A 384 28.39 -1.37 23.11
N GLY A 385 29.57 -1.17 22.52
CA GLY A 385 30.65 -2.16 22.49
C GLY A 385 30.48 -3.25 21.42
N GLU A 386 29.39 -3.23 20.67
CA GLU A 386 29.11 -4.09 19.52
C GLU A 386 28.11 -3.42 18.55
N PRO A 387 28.09 -3.80 17.27
CA PRO A 387 27.12 -3.24 16.31
C PRO A 387 25.71 -3.68 16.69
N ASN A 388 24.75 -2.75 16.68
CA ASN A 388 23.39 -3.02 17.15
C ASN A 388 22.35 -2.34 16.24
N THR A 389 21.66 -3.12 15.42
CA THR A 389 20.66 -2.61 14.47
C THR A 389 19.44 -2.03 15.18
N GLU A 390 18.93 -2.67 16.24
CA GLU A 390 17.75 -2.21 16.97
C GLU A 390 17.98 -0.83 17.63
N ALA A 391 19.15 -0.63 18.23
CA ALA A 391 19.53 0.66 18.80
C ALA A 391 19.65 1.73 17.72
N TRP A 392 20.22 1.38 16.55
CA TRP A 392 20.34 2.31 15.44
C TRP A 392 18.97 2.70 14.85
N THR A 393 18.07 1.74 14.65
CA THR A 393 16.73 2.00 14.12
C THR A 393 15.93 2.97 15.01
N LYS A 394 16.15 2.98 16.33
CA LYS A 394 15.54 3.98 17.23
C LYS A 394 16.04 5.41 16.96
N LEU A 395 17.32 5.56 16.63
CA LEU A 395 17.98 6.85 16.39
C LEU A 395 17.81 7.34 14.94
N SER A 396 17.83 6.44 13.97
CA SER A 396 17.85 6.72 12.53
C SER A 396 17.06 5.64 11.80
N PRO A 397 15.72 5.69 11.83
CA PRO A 397 14.91 4.56 11.41
C PRO A 397 14.99 4.23 9.93
N GLY A 398 15.26 5.19 9.04
CA GLY A 398 15.03 5.01 7.60
C GLY A 398 13.67 4.35 7.35
N GLY A 399 12.65 4.84 8.05
CA GLY A 399 11.42 4.11 8.35
C GLY A 399 10.38 4.24 7.26
N PHE A 400 9.72 3.13 6.93
CA PHE A 400 8.58 3.11 6.02
C PHE A 400 7.48 2.22 6.58
N THR A 401 6.34 2.83 6.90
CA THR A 401 5.15 2.13 7.36
C THR A 401 4.03 2.26 6.33
N MET A 402 3.60 1.14 5.75
CA MET A 402 2.49 1.10 4.79
C MET A 402 1.24 0.49 5.44
N ASN A 403 0.24 1.33 5.70
CA ASN A 403 -1.05 0.98 6.30
C ASN A 403 -2.20 0.95 5.29
N GLY A 404 -1.93 1.28 4.01
CA GLY A 404 -2.90 1.30 2.93
C GLY A 404 -2.30 1.87 1.64
N GLY A 405 -3.17 2.21 0.69
CA GLY A 405 -2.79 2.75 -0.62
C GLY A 405 -2.18 1.71 -1.57
N SER A 406 -1.60 2.19 -2.68
CA SER A 406 -1.11 1.33 -3.76
C SER A 406 0.26 1.75 -4.30
N ILE A 407 1.12 0.78 -4.59
CA ILE A 407 2.42 0.94 -5.25
C ILE A 407 2.38 0.14 -6.56
N ILE A 408 2.18 0.81 -7.69
CA ILE A 408 1.76 0.18 -8.95
C ILE A 408 2.70 0.50 -10.12
N GLY A 409 3.10 -0.53 -10.87
CA GLY A 409 3.77 -0.32 -12.17
C GLY A 409 5.12 0.39 -12.10
N ASN A 410 5.74 0.46 -10.93
CA ASN A 410 7.05 1.08 -10.77
C ASN A 410 8.16 0.14 -11.26
N SER A 411 9.30 0.70 -11.65
CA SER A 411 10.40 -0.05 -12.22
C SER A 411 11.75 0.29 -11.60
N ALA A 412 12.58 -0.72 -11.38
CA ALA A 412 13.95 -0.57 -10.93
C ALA A 412 14.94 -1.18 -11.91
N SER A 413 16.00 -0.44 -12.25
CA SER A 413 17.07 -0.97 -13.10
C SER A 413 17.98 -1.97 -12.39
N ARG A 414 17.82 -2.17 -11.07
CA ARG A 414 18.49 -3.20 -10.27
C ARG A 414 17.50 -3.96 -9.39
N THR A 415 17.06 -3.38 -8.28
CA THR A 415 16.34 -4.11 -7.23
C THR A 415 15.15 -3.34 -6.66
N GLY A 416 14.11 -4.08 -6.27
CA GLY A 416 12.94 -3.49 -5.61
C GLY A 416 12.16 -2.58 -6.55
N GLY A 417 11.44 -3.14 -7.52
CA GLY A 417 10.64 -2.33 -8.45
C GLY A 417 9.63 -1.46 -7.71
N GLY A 418 8.90 -2.04 -6.77
CA GLY A 418 8.01 -1.33 -5.85
C GLY A 418 8.78 -0.73 -4.67
N VAL A 419 9.31 -1.58 -3.79
CA VAL A 419 9.96 -1.17 -2.53
C VAL A 419 11.36 -1.75 -2.41
N ASN A 420 12.34 -0.92 -2.08
CA ASN A 420 13.71 -1.33 -1.74
C ASN A 420 13.98 -1.11 -0.25
N VAL A 421 14.31 -2.19 0.46
CA VAL A 421 14.48 -2.25 1.92
C VAL A 421 15.96 -2.34 2.29
N VAL A 422 16.48 -1.24 2.80
CA VAL A 422 17.84 -1.06 3.34
C VAL A 422 17.74 -0.49 4.77
N SER A 423 16.78 -1.01 5.53
CA SER A 423 16.46 -0.61 6.89
C SER A 423 15.71 -1.73 7.62
N ASN A 424 15.81 -1.77 8.95
CA ASN A 424 14.96 -2.60 9.81
C ASN A 424 13.65 -1.88 10.22
N GLY A 425 13.46 -0.62 9.86
CA GLY A 425 12.27 0.18 10.14
C GLY A 425 11.17 0.07 9.08
N VAL A 426 11.13 -1.02 8.30
CA VAL A 426 10.13 -1.21 7.24
C VAL A 426 9.03 -2.17 7.68
N HIS A 427 7.80 -1.64 7.73
CA HIS A 427 6.59 -2.34 8.16
C HIS A 427 5.50 -2.23 7.10
N LEU A 428 5.13 -3.35 6.48
CA LEU A 428 4.11 -3.41 5.44
C LEU A 428 2.88 -4.13 5.99
N ASN A 429 1.87 -3.34 6.36
CA ASN A 429 0.70 -3.81 7.12
C ASN A 429 -0.55 -3.97 6.26
N ALA A 430 -0.70 -3.16 5.20
CA ALA A 430 -1.84 -3.21 4.28
C ALA A 430 -1.58 -2.43 2.99
N GLY A 431 -2.49 -2.56 2.02
CA GLY A 431 -2.45 -1.93 0.70
C GLY A 431 -2.05 -2.90 -0.42
N THR A 432 -1.76 -2.36 -1.60
CA THR A 432 -1.46 -3.18 -2.79
C THR A 432 -0.10 -2.84 -3.37
N ILE A 433 0.71 -3.85 -3.68
CA ILE A 433 1.97 -3.73 -4.42
C ILE A 433 1.81 -4.55 -5.69
N GLU A 434 1.54 -3.88 -6.82
CA GLU A 434 1.09 -4.53 -8.05
C GLU A 434 1.90 -4.16 -9.28
N GLY A 435 2.24 -5.15 -10.12
CA GLY A 435 2.75 -4.89 -11.46
C GLY A 435 4.12 -4.23 -11.51
N ASN A 436 4.86 -4.21 -10.40
CA ASN A 436 6.17 -3.59 -10.32
C ASN A 436 7.25 -4.52 -10.90
N THR A 437 8.32 -3.94 -11.44
CA THR A 437 9.37 -4.69 -12.13
C THR A 437 10.77 -4.34 -11.67
N ALA A 438 11.65 -5.35 -11.57
CA ALA A 438 13.08 -5.14 -11.34
C ALA A 438 13.90 -6.03 -12.26
N THR A 439 15.03 -5.52 -12.77
CA THR A 439 15.86 -6.28 -13.71
C THR A 439 16.74 -7.34 -13.04
N GLN A 440 16.99 -7.25 -11.72
CA GLN A 440 17.83 -8.21 -10.99
C GLN A 440 17.00 -9.01 -9.98
N GLN A 441 16.45 -8.37 -8.95
CA GLN A 441 15.85 -9.05 -7.80
C GLN A 441 14.70 -8.23 -7.20
N GLY A 442 13.64 -8.91 -6.76
CA GLY A 442 12.52 -8.30 -6.05
C GLY A 442 11.70 -7.35 -6.93
N GLY A 443 10.77 -7.89 -7.71
CA GLY A 443 9.92 -7.08 -8.59
C GLY A 443 9.02 -6.16 -7.76
N GLY A 444 8.32 -6.74 -6.79
CA GLY A 444 7.52 -6.00 -5.82
C GLY A 444 8.42 -5.38 -4.75
N ILE A 445 9.07 -6.23 -3.96
CA ILE A 445 9.89 -5.82 -2.81
C ILE A 445 11.26 -6.48 -2.88
N TYR A 446 12.30 -5.75 -2.49
CA TYR A 446 13.63 -6.29 -2.29
C TYR A 446 14.22 -5.95 -0.92
N VAL A 447 14.78 -6.94 -0.23
CA VAL A 447 15.51 -6.76 1.04
C VAL A 447 17.01 -6.93 0.80
N ALA A 448 17.78 -5.88 1.04
CA ALA A 448 19.09 -5.71 0.40
C ALA A 448 20.23 -6.57 0.94
N THR A 449 20.28 -6.83 2.25
CA THR A 449 21.41 -7.55 2.86
C THR A 449 21.02 -8.19 4.19
N GLN A 450 21.89 -9.08 4.70
CA GLN A 450 21.70 -9.88 5.92
C GLN A 450 21.42 -9.06 7.18
N SER A 451 21.86 -7.79 7.22
CA SER A 451 21.63 -6.89 8.36
C SER A 451 20.20 -6.37 8.48
N TYR A 452 19.37 -6.56 7.44
CA TYR A 452 18.03 -5.97 7.36
C TYR A 452 16.93 -7.03 7.32
N THR A 453 15.84 -6.73 8.00
CA THR A 453 14.60 -7.50 7.99
C THR A 453 13.43 -6.61 7.60
N ALA A 454 12.61 -7.08 6.67
CA ALA A 454 11.32 -6.46 6.36
C ALA A 454 10.20 -7.20 7.11
N HIS A 455 9.27 -6.44 7.68
CA HIS A 455 8.18 -6.96 8.50
C HIS A 455 6.83 -6.78 7.80
N PHE A 456 6.01 -7.83 7.83
CA PHE A 456 4.77 -7.91 7.09
C PHE A 456 3.62 -8.39 7.97
N LYS A 457 2.41 -7.88 7.70
CA LYS A 457 1.18 -8.36 8.34
C LYS A 457 0.07 -8.56 7.33
N ASP A 458 -0.77 -9.55 7.62
CA ASP A 458 -2.00 -9.87 6.89
C ASP A 458 -1.76 -9.94 5.36
N ALA A 459 -0.73 -10.66 4.95
CA ALA A 459 -0.21 -10.59 3.59
C ALA A 459 -0.71 -11.73 2.67
N LEU A 460 -0.93 -11.39 1.40
CA LEU A 460 -1.17 -12.34 0.32
C LEU A 460 -0.16 -12.11 -0.80
N ILE A 461 0.61 -13.13 -1.13
CA ILE A 461 1.58 -13.13 -2.23
C ILE A 461 1.07 -14.07 -3.32
N THR A 462 0.55 -13.50 -4.41
CA THR A 462 -0.14 -14.27 -5.45
C THR A 462 0.06 -13.68 -6.83
N GLU A 463 0.04 -14.51 -7.87
CA GLU A 463 0.12 -14.08 -9.29
C GLU A 463 1.39 -13.29 -9.64
N ASN A 464 2.44 -13.38 -8.83
CA ASN A 464 3.74 -12.81 -9.18
C ASN A 464 4.50 -13.79 -10.08
N SER A 465 5.38 -13.27 -10.92
CA SER A 465 6.15 -14.09 -11.85
C SER A 465 7.64 -13.79 -11.75
N ALA A 466 8.47 -14.82 -11.74
CA ALA A 466 9.85 -14.61 -12.14
C ALA A 466 9.85 -14.23 -13.63
N THR A 467 10.62 -13.23 -14.06
CA THR A 467 10.71 -12.88 -15.49
C THR A 467 11.53 -13.92 -16.23
N ASP A 468 11.33 -14.01 -17.54
CA ASP A 468 11.99 -14.99 -18.40
C ASP A 468 13.48 -14.70 -18.66
N GLY A 469 14.10 -13.74 -17.95
CA GLY A 469 15.28 -12.91 -18.26
C GLY A 469 16.49 -13.56 -18.94
N GLY A 470 16.26 -14.27 -20.05
CA GLY A 470 17.11 -15.20 -20.78
C GLY A 470 17.67 -16.38 -19.95
N LEU A 471 18.24 -16.07 -18.79
CA LEU A 471 19.18 -16.92 -18.07
C LEU A 471 18.58 -17.51 -16.79
N VAL A 472 17.90 -16.70 -15.96
CA VAL A 472 17.41 -17.13 -14.63
C VAL A 472 15.97 -16.72 -14.41
N ALA A 473 15.17 -17.64 -13.85
CA ALA A 473 13.80 -17.38 -13.42
C ALA A 473 13.48 -18.16 -12.12
N VAL A 474 13.73 -17.57 -10.96
CA VAL A 474 13.69 -18.29 -9.67
C VAL A 474 12.82 -17.56 -8.65
N GLY A 475 11.85 -18.25 -8.05
CA GLY A 475 10.98 -17.68 -7.02
C GLY A 475 9.97 -16.69 -7.60
N GLY A 476 8.83 -17.17 -8.09
CA GLY A 476 7.75 -16.28 -8.53
C GLY A 476 7.20 -15.44 -7.38
N GLY A 477 6.87 -16.09 -6.27
CA GLY A 477 6.44 -15.44 -5.03
C GLY A 477 7.63 -14.85 -4.26
N VAL A 478 8.43 -15.71 -3.64
CA VAL A 478 9.56 -15.33 -2.78
C VAL A 478 10.84 -16.00 -3.25
N TRP A 479 11.92 -15.23 -3.31
CA TRP A 479 13.28 -15.73 -3.50
C TRP A 479 14.19 -15.32 -2.33
N LEU A 480 15.01 -16.27 -1.86
CA LEU A 480 15.98 -16.09 -0.79
C LEU A 480 17.40 -16.34 -1.26
N CYS A 481 18.29 -15.38 -1.01
CA CYS A 481 19.74 -15.49 -1.17
C CYS A 481 20.34 -16.42 -0.09
N PRO A 482 21.62 -16.86 -0.22
CA PRO A 482 22.35 -17.55 0.84
C PRO A 482 22.28 -17.00 2.25
N THR A 483 22.20 -15.68 2.40
CA THR A 483 22.14 -15.01 3.70
C THR A 483 20.70 -14.68 4.14
N GLY A 484 19.73 -14.94 3.25
CA GLY A 484 18.33 -14.64 3.49
C GLY A 484 17.69 -15.62 4.47
N SER A 485 16.61 -15.16 5.11
CA SER A 485 15.78 -16.00 5.97
C SER A 485 14.29 -15.67 5.81
N LEU A 486 13.46 -16.67 6.07
CA LEU A 486 12.00 -16.56 6.02
C LEU A 486 11.39 -17.07 7.31
N LEU A 487 10.64 -16.19 7.97
CA LEU A 487 9.88 -16.47 9.18
C LEU A 487 8.39 -16.22 8.90
N ILE A 488 7.57 -17.26 9.00
CA ILE A 488 6.12 -17.19 8.81
C ILE A 488 5.42 -17.64 10.08
N HIS A 489 4.72 -16.70 10.70
CA HIS A 489 3.75 -16.96 11.74
C HIS A 489 2.33 -17.04 11.19
N VAL A 490 1.45 -17.79 11.85
CA VAL A 490 0.04 -17.90 11.45
C VAL A 490 -0.77 -16.63 11.75
N THR A 491 -0.56 -16.01 12.91
CA THR A 491 -1.33 -14.85 13.36
C THR A 491 -0.86 -13.60 12.62
N ASN A 492 -1.78 -12.93 11.93
CA ASN A 492 -1.48 -11.86 11.00
C ASN A 492 -0.41 -12.23 9.96
N GLY A 493 -0.33 -13.52 9.61
CA GLY A 493 0.71 -14.09 8.78
C GLY A 493 0.60 -13.78 7.29
N VAL A 494 1.03 -14.75 6.49
CA VAL A 494 1.00 -14.69 5.03
C VAL A 494 0.38 -15.93 4.42
N ALA A 495 -0.23 -15.77 3.24
CA ALA A 495 -0.50 -16.85 2.31
C ALA A 495 0.29 -16.65 1.00
N ILE A 496 0.94 -17.71 0.52
CA ILE A 496 1.80 -17.67 -0.68
C ILE A 496 1.37 -18.80 -1.62
N PHE A 497 0.73 -18.45 -2.73
CA PHE A 497 0.24 -19.40 -3.72
C PHE A 497 0.01 -18.75 -5.08
N ASP A 498 -0.19 -19.55 -6.12
CA ASP A 498 -0.51 -19.10 -7.49
C ASP A 498 0.50 -18.12 -8.09
N ASN A 499 1.75 -18.19 -7.65
CA ASN A 499 2.88 -17.52 -8.29
C ASN A 499 3.52 -18.44 -9.34
N GLN A 500 4.39 -17.87 -10.18
CA GLN A 500 4.97 -18.60 -11.32
C GLN A 500 6.47 -18.34 -11.48
N SER A 501 7.22 -19.42 -11.72
CA SER A 501 8.60 -19.37 -12.22
C SER A 501 8.62 -20.03 -13.60
N PRO A 502 8.70 -19.26 -14.69
CA PRO A 502 8.70 -19.79 -16.05
C PRO A 502 9.85 -20.78 -16.31
N THR A 503 9.57 -21.86 -17.03
CA THR A 503 10.58 -22.87 -17.43
C THR A 503 11.36 -22.48 -18.69
N THR A 504 11.25 -21.23 -19.13
CA THR A 504 11.86 -20.73 -20.38
C THR A 504 13.30 -20.25 -20.20
N ALA A 505 13.75 -20.03 -18.97
CA ALA A 505 15.12 -19.60 -18.68
C ALA A 505 16.13 -20.72 -18.97
N THR A 506 17.31 -20.38 -19.50
CA THR A 506 18.27 -21.39 -19.99
C THR A 506 19.22 -21.98 -18.95
N ASP A 507 19.45 -21.30 -17.82
CA ASP A 507 20.41 -21.75 -16.78
C ASP A 507 19.68 -22.42 -15.62
N HIS A 508 18.84 -21.66 -14.90
CA HIS A 508 18.15 -22.15 -13.70
C HIS A 508 16.73 -21.57 -13.58
N HIS A 509 15.74 -22.46 -13.41
CA HIS A 509 14.33 -22.09 -13.21
C HIS A 509 13.61 -22.99 -12.19
N TRP A 510 13.18 -22.46 -11.06
CA TRP A 510 12.43 -23.24 -10.05
C TRP A 510 11.68 -22.36 -9.06
N GLY A 511 10.76 -23.03 -8.35
CA GLY A 511 10.01 -22.48 -7.23
C GLY A 511 9.06 -21.40 -7.67
N ASP A 512 7.86 -21.83 -8.05
CA ASP A 512 6.74 -20.94 -8.27
C ASP A 512 6.50 -20.03 -7.07
N ASP A 513 6.41 -20.60 -5.86
CA ASP A 513 5.97 -19.86 -4.68
C ASP A 513 7.14 -19.42 -3.79
N ILE A 514 8.06 -20.34 -3.46
CA ILE A 514 9.25 -20.03 -2.66
C ILE A 514 10.46 -20.69 -3.32
N ALA A 515 11.58 -19.99 -3.39
CA ALA A 515 12.79 -20.53 -3.95
C ALA A 515 14.05 -20.03 -3.25
N HIS A 516 15.10 -20.81 -3.38
CA HIS A 516 16.45 -20.40 -3.02
C HIS A 516 17.45 -20.92 -4.06
N ASP A 517 18.42 -20.08 -4.42
CA ASP A 517 19.62 -20.46 -5.17
C ASP A 517 20.88 -19.96 -4.45
N ALA A 518 21.94 -20.77 -4.48
CA ALA A 518 23.19 -20.50 -3.77
C ALA A 518 24.30 -20.00 -4.70
N TYR A 519 23.98 -19.60 -5.93
CA TYR A 519 24.95 -19.19 -6.96
C TYR A 519 26.06 -20.24 -7.19
N GLY A 520 25.72 -21.53 -7.10
CA GLY A 520 26.68 -22.65 -7.20
C GLY A 520 27.44 -22.97 -5.90
N GLY A 521 27.14 -22.29 -4.79
CA GLY A 521 27.66 -22.58 -3.45
C GLY A 521 26.88 -23.64 -2.67
N SER A 522 27.28 -23.87 -1.42
CA SER A 522 26.68 -24.86 -0.50
C SER A 522 25.80 -24.25 0.60
N THR A 523 25.61 -22.93 0.60
CA THR A 523 24.81 -22.20 1.58
C THR A 523 23.31 -22.44 1.40
N SER A 524 22.53 -22.30 2.48
CA SER A 524 21.09 -22.55 2.47
C SER A 524 20.35 -21.41 3.17
N ALA A 525 19.16 -21.08 2.69
CA ALA A 525 18.31 -20.07 3.30
C ALA A 525 17.55 -20.67 4.48
N ARG A 526 17.59 -20.03 5.66
CA ARG A 526 16.91 -20.51 6.86
C ARG A 526 15.41 -20.25 6.77
N MET A 527 14.62 -21.22 7.24
CA MET A 527 13.16 -21.14 7.17
C MET A 527 12.53 -21.65 8.46
N LEU A 528 11.54 -20.90 8.96
CA LEU A 528 10.61 -21.34 9.99
C LEU A 528 9.20 -20.94 9.57
N ILE A 529 8.34 -21.94 9.38
CA ILE A 529 6.98 -21.75 8.88
C ILE A 529 6.02 -22.49 9.81
N ASP A 530 5.10 -21.76 10.42
CA ASP A 530 3.97 -22.33 11.16
C ASP A 530 3.15 -23.26 10.25
N SER A 531 2.54 -24.31 10.83
CA SER A 531 1.81 -25.31 10.04
C SER A 531 0.55 -24.78 9.34
N ARG A 532 0.16 -23.54 9.62
CA ARG A 532 -0.99 -22.85 9.01
C ARG A 532 -0.57 -21.48 8.47
N MET A 533 -1.21 -21.09 7.38
CA MET A 533 -1.06 -19.79 6.76
C MET A 533 -2.13 -18.80 7.25
N LEU A 534 -2.08 -17.56 6.75
CA LEU A 534 -3.15 -16.57 6.93
C LEU A 534 -4.54 -17.17 6.66
N GLY A 535 -5.50 -16.93 7.54
CA GLY A 535 -6.85 -17.53 7.47
C GLY A 535 -6.96 -18.96 8.00
N GLY A 536 -5.89 -19.51 8.60
CA GLY A 536 -5.87 -20.80 9.29
C GLY A 536 -5.87 -22.04 8.38
N GLY A 537 -5.70 -21.85 7.08
CA GLY A 537 -5.53 -22.95 6.11
C GLY A 537 -4.19 -23.68 6.30
N GLU A 538 -4.13 -24.95 5.91
CA GLU A 538 -2.92 -25.78 5.99
C GLU A 538 -2.23 -25.84 4.62
N PRO A 539 -1.20 -25.02 4.36
CA PRO A 539 -0.46 -25.11 3.11
C PRO A 539 0.36 -26.41 3.08
N THR A 540 0.35 -27.10 1.94
CA THR A 540 1.27 -28.21 1.70
C THR A 540 2.34 -27.79 0.71
N PHE A 541 3.61 -27.86 1.12
CA PHE A 541 4.74 -27.55 0.25
C PHE A 541 5.30 -28.80 -0.40
N TYR A 542 5.56 -28.74 -1.70
CA TYR A 542 6.24 -29.78 -2.47
C TYR A 542 7.45 -29.20 -3.19
N LYS A 543 8.43 -30.04 -3.50
CA LYS A 543 9.56 -29.63 -4.34
C LYS A 543 9.06 -29.21 -5.72
N ASP A 544 9.57 -28.08 -6.20
CA ASP A 544 9.26 -27.53 -7.52
C ASP A 544 10.54 -27.10 -8.22
N GLY A 545 11.32 -28.08 -8.66
CA GLY A 545 12.63 -27.85 -9.25
C GLY A 545 13.73 -27.58 -8.24
N GLY A 546 14.89 -27.24 -8.79
CA GLY A 546 16.15 -27.10 -8.09
C GLY A 546 17.29 -27.51 -9.01
N TYR A 547 18.53 -27.43 -8.52
CA TYR A 547 19.69 -27.77 -9.33
C TYR A 547 19.61 -29.22 -9.82
N ASN A 548 19.46 -29.41 -11.14
CA ASN A 548 19.22 -30.71 -11.79
C ASN A 548 18.03 -31.52 -11.23
N GLN A 549 16.99 -30.84 -10.73
CA GLN A 549 15.77 -31.47 -10.23
C GLN A 549 14.57 -31.13 -11.12
N PRO A 550 13.62 -32.07 -11.31
CA PRO A 550 12.40 -31.80 -12.07
C PRO A 550 11.50 -30.78 -11.37
N ARG A 551 10.70 -30.06 -12.17
CA ARG A 551 9.62 -29.20 -11.67
C ARG A 551 8.52 -30.04 -11.00
N PHE A 552 7.66 -29.38 -10.24
CA PHE A 552 6.53 -30.01 -9.56
C PHE A 552 5.61 -30.72 -10.56
N ASP A 553 5.19 -31.93 -10.21
CA ASP A 553 4.22 -32.73 -10.95
C ASP A 553 3.05 -33.06 -10.02
N ALA A 554 1.84 -32.66 -10.39
CA ALA A 554 0.64 -32.89 -9.59
C ALA A 554 0.27 -34.38 -9.52
N GLU A 555 0.64 -35.20 -10.51
CA GLU A 555 0.40 -36.64 -10.50
C GLU A 555 1.39 -37.37 -9.57
N ASN A 556 2.59 -36.82 -9.42
CA ASN A 556 3.68 -37.39 -8.62
C ASN A 556 4.34 -36.30 -7.74
N PRO A 557 3.61 -35.75 -6.75
CA PRO A 557 4.04 -34.55 -6.02
C PRO A 557 5.26 -34.80 -5.10
N GLY A 558 5.60 -36.05 -4.84
CA GLY A 558 6.69 -36.43 -3.94
C GLY A 558 6.35 -36.19 -2.46
N LYS A 559 7.38 -36.04 -1.63
CA LYS A 559 7.24 -35.83 -0.18
C LYS A 559 6.89 -34.38 0.15
N LYS A 560 6.06 -34.21 1.18
CA LYS A 560 5.77 -32.89 1.75
C LYS A 560 7.06 -32.30 2.34
N GLN A 561 7.25 -30.99 2.18
CA GLN A 561 8.38 -30.27 2.74
C GLN A 561 7.91 -29.51 3.98
N VAL A 562 8.55 -29.75 5.13
CA VAL A 562 8.14 -29.18 6.43
C VAL A 562 9.29 -28.39 7.04
N PHE A 563 9.00 -27.14 7.42
CA PHE A 563 9.96 -26.17 7.96
C PHE A 563 9.57 -25.69 9.37
N ASP A 564 9.27 -26.62 10.28
CA ASP A 564 8.76 -26.31 11.64
C ASP A 564 9.86 -25.96 12.66
N GLY A 565 11.08 -25.68 12.19
CA GLY A 565 12.23 -25.35 13.03
C GLY A 565 12.89 -26.54 13.74
N LYS A 566 12.41 -27.78 13.56
CA LYS A 566 12.97 -28.97 14.20
C LYS A 566 13.65 -29.87 13.18
N GLU A 567 14.96 -30.01 13.30
CA GLU A 567 15.74 -30.94 12.49
C GLU A 567 15.42 -32.38 12.87
N ARG A 568 14.95 -33.18 11.89
CA ARG A 568 14.66 -34.61 12.05
C ARG A 568 14.72 -35.34 10.72
N GLU A 569 14.93 -36.66 10.79
CA GLU A 569 14.97 -37.54 9.62
C GLU A 569 13.66 -37.52 8.83
N SER A 570 13.78 -37.68 7.51
CA SER A 570 12.62 -37.80 6.63
C SER A 570 11.85 -39.09 6.90
N ASP A 571 10.52 -39.05 6.79
CA ASP A 571 9.65 -40.23 6.83
C ASP A 571 9.14 -40.59 5.42
N GLU A 572 8.21 -41.54 5.31
CA GLU A 572 7.64 -41.97 4.03
C GLU A 572 6.86 -40.86 3.30
N THR A 573 6.33 -39.88 4.06
CA THR A 573 5.42 -38.85 3.58
C THR A 573 6.04 -37.46 3.49
N SER A 574 7.06 -37.17 4.32
CA SER A 574 7.54 -35.82 4.58
C SER A 574 9.05 -35.72 4.78
N ASP A 575 9.63 -34.62 4.31
CA ASP A 575 10.99 -34.19 4.58
C ASP A 575 10.97 -33.00 5.56
N TYR A 576 11.62 -33.17 6.72
CA TYR A 576 11.70 -32.14 7.75
C TYR A 576 13.05 -31.44 7.68
N ARG A 577 13.05 -30.14 7.40
CA ARG A 577 14.25 -29.34 7.19
C ARG A 577 14.12 -28.00 7.90
N THR A 578 15.24 -27.36 8.21
CA THR A 578 15.28 -26.00 8.78
C THR A 578 15.80 -24.98 7.77
N SER A 579 16.14 -25.43 6.57
CA SER A 579 16.62 -24.59 5.48
C SER A 579 16.31 -25.18 4.12
N LEU A 580 16.30 -24.30 3.11
CA LEU A 580 16.15 -24.65 1.70
C LEU A 580 17.49 -24.43 0.98
N HIS A 581 17.92 -25.42 0.21
CA HIS A 581 19.18 -25.40 -0.52
C HIS A 581 18.95 -25.70 -2.01
N ASN A 582 19.36 -24.79 -2.90
CA ASN A 582 19.26 -24.87 -4.36
C ASN A 582 17.97 -25.54 -4.88
N ALA A 583 16.81 -25.10 -4.37
CA ALA A 583 15.53 -25.74 -4.63
C ALA A 583 14.37 -24.75 -4.62
N GLY A 584 13.31 -25.14 -5.31
CA GLY A 584 12.03 -24.45 -5.32
C GLY A 584 10.95 -25.22 -4.56
N LEU A 585 9.92 -24.51 -4.16
CA LEU A 585 8.72 -25.03 -3.53
C LEU A 585 7.48 -24.56 -4.29
N LYS A 586 6.53 -25.49 -4.46
CA LYS A 586 5.15 -25.22 -4.85
C LYS A 586 4.25 -25.36 -3.63
N THR A 587 3.34 -24.41 -3.44
CA THR A 587 2.31 -24.48 -2.41
C THR A 587 1.02 -25.03 -2.98
N ILE A 588 0.49 -26.10 -2.36
CA ILE A 588 -0.81 -26.70 -2.67
C ILE A 588 -1.75 -26.47 -1.51
N ILE A 589 -2.94 -25.96 -1.81
CA ILE A 589 -3.92 -25.48 -0.83
C ILE A 589 -5.33 -25.73 -1.37
N ASP A 590 -6.27 -26.09 -0.49
CA ASP A 590 -7.69 -26.14 -0.83
C ASP A 590 -8.27 -24.76 -1.16
N GLN A 591 -9.30 -24.74 -1.99
CA GLN A 591 -9.88 -23.49 -2.49
C GLN A 591 -10.52 -22.65 -1.37
N ASP A 592 -11.20 -23.28 -0.42
CA ASP A 592 -11.83 -22.57 0.70
C ASP A 592 -10.79 -21.83 1.56
N ALA A 593 -9.64 -22.45 1.79
CA ALA A 593 -8.52 -21.82 2.48
C ALA A 593 -7.90 -20.67 1.68
N LYS A 594 -7.79 -20.79 0.34
CA LYS A 594 -7.37 -19.66 -0.51
C LYS A 594 -8.34 -18.48 -0.42
N ASP A 595 -9.63 -18.76 -0.49
CA ASP A 595 -10.67 -17.72 -0.44
C ASP A 595 -10.72 -17.04 0.93
N ARG A 596 -10.55 -17.81 2.02
CA ARG A 596 -10.39 -17.23 3.37
C ARG A 596 -9.13 -16.38 3.48
N ALA A 597 -7.98 -16.86 3.03
CA ALA A 597 -6.74 -16.07 3.05
C ALA A 597 -6.91 -14.75 2.29
N LYS A 598 -7.53 -14.77 1.10
CA LYS A 598 -7.88 -13.56 0.34
C LYS A 598 -8.79 -12.61 1.12
N SER A 599 -9.77 -13.12 1.86
CA SER A 599 -10.67 -12.29 2.67
C SER A 599 -10.03 -11.72 3.94
N TRP A 600 -8.95 -12.32 4.44
CA TRP A 600 -8.20 -11.86 5.61
C TRP A 600 -7.02 -10.96 5.24
N ALA A 601 -6.55 -11.06 4.00
CA ALA A 601 -5.43 -10.26 3.52
C ALA A 601 -5.78 -8.78 3.51
N ARG A 602 -4.88 -7.97 4.05
CA ARG A 602 -4.91 -6.52 3.96
C ARG A 602 -3.78 -5.98 3.12
N LEU A 603 -2.66 -6.71 3.03
CA LEU A 603 -1.56 -6.44 2.12
C LEU A 603 -1.59 -7.44 0.97
N ILE A 604 -1.62 -6.95 -0.27
CA ILE A 604 -1.63 -7.79 -1.47
C ILE A 604 -0.39 -7.47 -2.31
N ILE A 605 0.46 -8.48 -2.53
CA ILE A 605 1.65 -8.40 -3.39
C ILE A 605 1.38 -9.26 -4.61
N THR A 606 1.15 -8.64 -5.76
CA THR A 606 0.64 -9.35 -6.93
C THR A 606 1.15 -8.86 -8.28
N LYS A 607 1.24 -9.75 -9.27
CA LYS A 607 1.63 -9.42 -10.66
C LYS A 607 3.00 -8.73 -10.81
N ASN A 608 3.83 -8.75 -9.77
CA ASN A 608 5.16 -8.18 -9.82
C ASN A 608 6.13 -9.15 -10.50
N GLN A 609 7.21 -8.61 -11.07
CA GLN A 609 8.13 -9.40 -11.87
C GLN A 609 9.60 -9.04 -11.68
N SER A 610 10.44 -10.06 -11.51
CA SER A 610 11.90 -9.95 -11.60
C SER A 610 12.53 -11.32 -11.87
N PRO A 611 13.80 -11.43 -12.32
CA PRO A 611 14.42 -12.75 -12.50
C PRO A 611 14.52 -13.58 -11.21
N ARG A 612 14.53 -12.93 -10.04
CA ARG A 612 14.65 -13.55 -8.72
C ARG A 612 13.70 -12.89 -7.73
N GLY A 613 12.63 -13.59 -7.37
CA GLY A 613 11.62 -13.05 -6.47
C GLY A 613 10.72 -12.07 -7.21
N GLY A 614 9.75 -12.58 -7.96
CA GLY A 614 8.76 -11.74 -8.64
C GLY A 614 8.04 -10.83 -7.65
N GLY A 615 7.46 -11.43 -6.60
CA GLY A 615 6.89 -10.71 -5.46
C GLY A 615 7.97 -10.12 -4.56
N ILE A 616 8.77 -10.98 -3.93
CA ILE A 616 9.80 -10.59 -2.96
C ILE A 616 11.13 -11.27 -3.29
N GLY A 617 12.20 -10.49 -3.42
CA GLY A 617 13.58 -10.99 -3.40
C GLY A 617 14.28 -10.57 -2.11
N SER A 618 15.05 -11.45 -1.49
CA SER A 618 15.68 -11.10 -0.21
C SER A 618 17.08 -11.68 -0.01
N ASN A 619 18.01 -10.81 0.37
CA ASN A 619 19.30 -11.16 0.96
C ASN A 619 19.29 -11.15 2.49
N GLY A 620 18.22 -10.64 3.11
CA GLY A 620 18.06 -10.48 4.54
C GLY A 620 16.87 -11.25 5.11
N GLY A 621 16.34 -10.76 6.23
CA GLY A 621 15.16 -11.33 6.86
C GLY A 621 13.86 -10.91 6.17
N VAL A 622 12.92 -11.85 6.08
CA VAL A 622 11.53 -11.59 5.73
C VAL A 622 10.66 -12.22 6.82
N GLU A 623 9.92 -11.41 7.55
CA GLU A 623 9.12 -11.84 8.69
C GLU A 623 7.64 -11.50 8.49
N PHE A 624 6.78 -12.51 8.59
CA PHE A 624 5.34 -12.38 8.46
C PHE A 624 4.62 -12.72 9.76
N GLY A 625 3.74 -11.82 10.19
CA GLY A 625 2.86 -12.03 11.33
C GLY A 625 3.55 -11.91 12.68
N THR A 626 2.90 -12.42 13.71
CA THR A 626 3.38 -12.36 15.10
C THR A 626 3.39 -13.75 15.75
N PRO A 627 4.30 -14.02 16.70
CA PRO A 627 4.53 -15.37 17.22
C PRO A 627 3.39 -15.94 18.06
N GLU A 628 2.42 -15.12 18.49
CA GLU A 628 1.28 -15.60 19.26
C GLU A 628 0.39 -16.52 18.43
N LYS A 629 0.07 -17.69 18.98
CA LYS A 629 -0.82 -18.68 18.37
C LYS A 629 -1.49 -19.51 19.45
N THR A 630 -2.55 -20.22 19.09
CA THR A 630 -3.28 -21.09 20.02
C THR A 630 -3.42 -22.51 19.48
N GLU A 631 -3.90 -23.43 20.31
CA GLU A 631 -4.24 -24.80 19.95
C GLU A 631 -5.59 -25.20 20.54
N VAL A 632 -6.30 -26.12 19.89
CA VAL A 632 -7.58 -26.67 20.37
C VAL A 632 -7.48 -28.18 20.45
N LYS A 633 -7.71 -28.73 21.64
CA LYS A 633 -7.72 -30.17 21.91
C LYS A 633 -9.14 -30.69 21.80
N VAL A 634 -9.29 -31.86 21.19
CA VAL A 634 -10.57 -32.56 21.08
C VAL A 634 -10.39 -34.00 21.53
N SER A 635 -11.31 -34.46 22.35
CA SER A 635 -11.46 -35.87 22.71
C SER A 635 -12.87 -36.37 22.39
N LYS A 636 -12.98 -37.67 22.11
CA LYS A 636 -14.26 -38.32 21.84
C LYS A 636 -14.63 -39.30 22.95
N ALA A 637 -15.88 -39.22 23.39
CA ALA A 637 -16.51 -40.13 24.31
C ALA A 637 -17.72 -40.82 23.66
N TRP A 638 -17.94 -42.08 24.03
CA TRP A 638 -19.01 -42.92 23.49
C TRP A 638 -19.86 -43.51 24.62
N LYS A 639 -21.17 -43.39 24.51
CA LYS A 639 -22.14 -43.88 25.48
C LYS A 639 -23.23 -44.74 24.81
N ASP A 640 -23.70 -45.77 25.50
CA ASP A 640 -24.89 -46.52 25.12
C ASP A 640 -26.18 -45.70 25.40
N ALA A 641 -27.34 -46.24 25.02
CA ALA A 641 -28.63 -45.58 25.20
C ALA A 641 -28.99 -45.34 26.68
N GLU A 642 -28.38 -46.09 27.60
CA GLU A 642 -28.53 -45.98 29.05
C GLU A 642 -27.49 -45.04 29.70
N GLY A 643 -26.57 -44.45 28.91
CA GLY A 643 -25.55 -43.51 29.38
C GLY A 643 -24.28 -44.14 29.96
N LYS A 644 -24.06 -45.44 29.79
CA LYS A 644 -22.82 -46.15 30.17
C LYS A 644 -21.83 -46.17 29.01
N ASP A 645 -20.59 -46.58 29.25
CA ASP A 645 -19.58 -46.65 28.19
C ASP A 645 -19.99 -47.65 27.11
N LEU A 646 -19.94 -47.20 25.85
CA LEU A 646 -20.27 -48.03 24.70
C LEU A 646 -19.21 -49.12 24.47
N ASP A 647 -19.65 -50.32 24.09
CA ASP A 647 -18.77 -51.42 23.71
C ASP A 647 -17.81 -51.02 22.56
N GLU A 648 -16.54 -51.40 22.68
CA GLU A 648 -15.50 -51.04 21.70
C GLU A 648 -15.86 -51.50 20.27
N ALA A 649 -16.52 -52.64 20.11
CA ALA A 649 -16.91 -53.15 18.80
C ALA A 649 -18.01 -52.31 18.13
N SER A 650 -18.67 -51.43 18.89
CA SER A 650 -19.73 -50.55 18.40
C SER A 650 -19.24 -49.12 18.11
N LYS A 651 -17.97 -48.80 18.39
CA LYS A 651 -17.39 -47.48 18.09
C LYS A 651 -16.90 -47.43 16.65
N VAL A 652 -17.09 -46.29 16.00
CA VAL A 652 -16.69 -46.06 14.60
C VAL A 652 -15.91 -44.76 14.48
N ALA A 653 -14.97 -44.68 13.53
CA ALA A 653 -14.23 -43.45 13.30
C ALA A 653 -15.18 -42.29 12.98
N VAL A 654 -14.88 -41.10 13.51
CA VAL A 654 -15.70 -39.90 13.34
C VAL A 654 -14.86 -38.75 12.81
N LYS A 655 -15.52 -37.82 12.11
CA LYS A 655 -14.88 -36.61 11.59
C LYS A 655 -15.36 -35.38 12.35
N VAL A 656 -14.42 -34.56 12.78
CA VAL A 656 -14.66 -33.35 13.56
C VAL A 656 -14.12 -32.15 12.80
N GLN A 657 -15.00 -31.19 12.52
CA GLN A 657 -14.66 -29.92 11.92
C GLN A 657 -14.33 -28.90 13.01
N LEU A 658 -13.16 -28.25 12.91
CA LEU A 658 -12.87 -27.06 13.68
C LEU A 658 -13.57 -25.85 13.04
N VAL A 659 -14.28 -25.06 13.84
CA VAL A 659 -15.02 -23.87 13.40
C VAL A 659 -14.47 -22.65 14.13
N GLY A 660 -13.93 -21.71 13.37
CA GLY A 660 -13.53 -20.39 13.84
C GLY A 660 -14.67 -19.38 13.70
N SER A 661 -14.66 -18.36 14.55
CA SER A 661 -15.61 -17.25 14.47
C SER A 661 -15.00 -15.92 14.88
N VAL A 662 -15.38 -14.87 14.17
CA VAL A 662 -15.01 -13.47 14.44
C VAL A 662 -16.28 -12.63 14.29
N GLY A 663 -16.78 -12.08 15.39
CA GLY A 663 -18.10 -11.44 15.40
C GLY A 663 -19.21 -12.41 14.99
N ASN A 664 -19.93 -12.09 13.91
CA ASN A 664 -20.99 -12.95 13.35
C ASN A 664 -20.49 -13.88 12.22
N GLU A 665 -19.25 -13.71 11.76
CA GLU A 665 -18.65 -14.56 10.73
C GLU A 665 -18.23 -15.89 11.35
N ARG A 666 -18.68 -17.01 10.77
CA ARG A 666 -18.24 -18.37 11.11
C ARG A 666 -17.59 -18.99 9.89
N PHE A 667 -16.52 -19.75 10.10
CA PHE A 667 -15.80 -20.41 9.02
C PHE A 667 -15.17 -21.73 9.48
N ASN A 668 -15.10 -22.68 8.57
CA ASN A 668 -14.38 -23.93 8.78
C ASN A 668 -12.88 -23.68 8.72
N VAL A 669 -12.13 -24.29 9.64
CA VAL A 669 -10.67 -24.16 9.71
C VAL A 669 -10.04 -25.48 9.31
N GLY A 670 -9.42 -25.50 8.13
CA GLY A 670 -8.83 -26.70 7.56
C GLY A 670 -9.86 -27.81 7.29
N GLN A 671 -9.34 -29.00 6.96
CA GLN A 671 -10.16 -30.19 6.72
C GLN A 671 -10.62 -30.82 8.05
N PRO A 672 -11.75 -31.56 8.06
CA PRO A 672 -12.18 -32.30 9.25
C PRO A 672 -11.12 -33.30 9.72
N ALA A 673 -10.82 -33.30 11.02
CA ALA A 673 -9.92 -34.27 11.65
C ALA A 673 -10.67 -35.58 11.94
N GLU A 674 -10.00 -36.72 11.73
CA GLU A 674 -10.55 -38.03 12.06
C GLU A 674 -10.13 -38.45 13.49
N LEU A 675 -11.11 -38.87 14.30
CA LEU A 675 -10.89 -39.46 15.62
C LEU A 675 -11.28 -40.94 15.56
N ASN A 676 -10.37 -41.82 15.99
CA ASN A 676 -10.52 -43.27 15.91
C ASN A 676 -9.75 -43.97 17.04
N ALA A 677 -9.75 -45.30 17.06
CA ALA A 677 -9.05 -46.06 18.10
C ALA A 677 -7.52 -45.89 18.05
N ASP A 678 -6.93 -45.71 16.87
CA ASP A 678 -5.48 -45.62 16.68
C ASP A 678 -4.89 -44.34 17.28
N ASN A 679 -5.67 -43.25 17.28
CA ASN A 679 -5.30 -41.98 17.92
C ASN A 679 -5.90 -41.78 19.31
N GLU A 680 -6.31 -42.88 19.95
CA GLU A 680 -6.94 -42.89 21.27
C GLU A 680 -8.13 -41.92 21.37
N TRP A 681 -8.85 -41.73 20.26
CA TRP A 681 -9.99 -40.84 20.17
C TRP A 681 -9.66 -39.38 20.51
N THR A 682 -8.44 -38.93 20.19
CA THR A 682 -7.97 -37.57 20.44
C THR A 682 -7.38 -36.91 19.21
N TYR A 683 -7.48 -35.58 19.16
CA TYR A 683 -6.82 -34.76 18.16
C TYR A 683 -6.49 -33.37 18.72
N THR A 684 -5.40 -32.77 18.26
CA THR A 684 -5.03 -31.39 18.61
C THR A 684 -4.83 -30.57 17.34
N PHE A 685 -5.70 -29.58 17.14
CA PHE A 685 -5.51 -28.54 16.13
C PHE A 685 -4.46 -27.56 16.65
N LYS A 686 -3.29 -27.52 16.00
CA LYS A 686 -2.16 -26.64 16.38
C LYS A 686 -2.06 -25.42 15.47
N ASP A 687 -1.23 -24.47 15.91
CA ASP A 687 -0.85 -23.24 15.20
C ASP A 687 -2.05 -22.47 14.67
N LEU A 688 -3.06 -22.26 15.51
CA LEU A 688 -4.28 -21.54 15.14
C LEU A 688 -4.08 -20.03 15.27
N PRO A 689 -4.59 -19.22 14.31
CA PRO A 689 -4.49 -17.77 14.37
C PRO A 689 -5.21 -17.23 15.60
N LYS A 690 -4.53 -16.39 16.37
CA LYS A 690 -5.11 -15.83 17.59
C LYS A 690 -6.06 -14.67 17.30
N THR A 691 -5.74 -13.87 16.29
CA THR A 691 -6.48 -12.66 15.92
C THR A 691 -6.70 -12.56 14.40
N LYS A 692 -7.74 -11.80 14.03
CA LYS A 692 -8.00 -11.29 12.68
C LYS A 692 -8.05 -9.77 12.77
N THR A 693 -7.43 -9.08 11.83
CA THR A 693 -7.57 -7.63 11.73
C THR A 693 -8.93 -7.28 11.10
N VAL A 694 -9.76 -6.52 11.82
CA VAL A 694 -11.06 -6.01 11.37
C VAL A 694 -11.10 -4.51 11.63
N ASP A 695 -11.37 -3.70 10.59
CA ASP A 695 -11.39 -2.24 10.68
C ASP A 695 -10.14 -1.62 11.33
N GLY A 696 -8.97 -2.20 11.03
CA GLY A 696 -7.68 -1.79 11.59
C GLY A 696 -7.40 -2.25 13.02
N GLN A 697 -8.33 -2.95 13.67
CA GLN A 697 -8.20 -3.46 15.04
C GLN A 697 -8.00 -4.98 15.07
N GLN A 698 -7.24 -5.48 16.05
CA GLN A 698 -7.07 -6.91 16.27
C GLN A 698 -8.26 -7.47 17.04
N VAL A 699 -9.00 -8.40 16.43
CA VAL A 699 -10.14 -9.09 17.05
C VAL A 699 -9.77 -10.55 17.28
N GLU A 700 -10.02 -11.07 18.48
CA GLU A 700 -9.74 -12.46 18.83
C GLU A 700 -10.60 -13.45 18.01
N VAL A 701 -9.98 -14.54 17.56
CA VAL A 701 -10.68 -15.63 16.90
C VAL A 701 -11.19 -16.62 17.93
N GLN A 702 -12.51 -16.84 17.97
CA GLN A 702 -13.14 -17.80 18.87
C GLN A 702 -13.28 -19.16 18.18
N TYR A 703 -12.93 -20.24 18.87
CA TYR A 703 -12.93 -21.60 18.33
C TYR A 703 -14.00 -22.48 18.97
N SER A 704 -14.63 -23.30 18.14
CA SER A 704 -15.56 -24.36 18.52
C SER A 704 -15.37 -25.58 17.62
N VAL A 705 -16.01 -26.70 17.93
CA VAL A 705 -15.95 -27.91 17.11
C VAL A 705 -17.35 -28.40 16.78
N GLU A 706 -17.49 -28.95 15.58
CA GLU A 706 -18.71 -29.57 15.11
C GLU A 706 -18.37 -30.98 14.61
N GLU A 707 -19.08 -31.99 15.12
CA GLU A 707 -18.96 -33.34 14.57
C GLU A 707 -19.82 -33.47 13.32
N LEU A 708 -19.25 -34.06 12.26
CA LEU A 708 -20.02 -34.42 11.08
C LEU A 708 -20.94 -35.59 11.45
N SER A 709 -22.25 -35.41 11.22
CA SER A 709 -23.30 -36.31 11.70
C SER A 709 -23.03 -37.77 11.36
N ILE A 710 -23.22 -38.64 12.36
CA ILE A 710 -23.15 -40.09 12.21
C ILE A 710 -24.51 -40.75 12.48
N GLU A 711 -24.83 -41.77 11.72
CA GLU A 711 -26.10 -42.48 11.84
C GLU A 711 -26.17 -43.29 13.15
N GLY A 712 -27.33 -43.31 13.80
CA GLY A 712 -27.56 -44.13 15.00
C GLY A 712 -27.06 -43.52 16.32
N PHE A 713 -26.52 -42.31 16.32
CA PHE A 713 -26.09 -41.61 17.54
C PHE A 713 -26.63 -40.17 17.62
N THR A 714 -26.75 -39.67 18.84
CA THR A 714 -26.95 -38.26 19.15
C THR A 714 -25.66 -37.68 19.71
N SER A 715 -25.17 -36.58 19.13
CA SER A 715 -23.90 -35.96 19.48
C SER A 715 -24.10 -34.72 20.35
N THR A 716 -23.22 -34.54 21.33
CA THR A 716 -23.16 -33.35 22.19
C THR A 716 -21.71 -32.90 22.36
N VAL A 717 -21.48 -31.58 22.31
CA VAL A 717 -20.16 -30.97 22.52
C VAL A 717 -20.15 -30.26 23.86
N SER A 718 -19.10 -30.48 24.64
CA SER A 718 -18.86 -29.84 25.94
C SER A 718 -17.41 -29.38 26.04
N GLY A 719 -17.13 -28.45 26.96
CA GLY A 719 -15.81 -27.82 27.11
C GLY A 719 -15.68 -26.53 26.31
N ASP A 720 -14.44 -26.05 26.18
CA ASP A 720 -14.11 -24.81 25.47
C ASP A 720 -12.73 -24.91 24.79
N ALA A 721 -12.36 -23.89 24.01
CA ALA A 721 -11.11 -23.89 23.26
C ALA A 721 -9.85 -23.90 24.14
N LYS A 722 -9.94 -23.38 25.38
CA LYS A 722 -8.79 -23.24 26.28
C LYS A 722 -8.48 -24.55 26.99
N ASP A 723 -9.51 -25.21 27.52
CA ASP A 723 -9.38 -26.46 28.28
C ASP A 723 -9.53 -27.70 27.38
N GLY A 724 -10.12 -27.54 26.19
CA GLY A 724 -10.39 -28.59 25.21
C GLY A 724 -11.87 -28.96 25.14
N PHE A 725 -12.27 -29.52 24.00
CA PHE A 725 -13.62 -30.01 23.77
C PHE A 725 -13.71 -31.52 23.94
N THR A 726 -14.81 -31.99 24.53
CA THR A 726 -15.20 -33.40 24.52
C THR A 726 -16.50 -33.56 23.77
N ILE A 727 -16.48 -34.39 22.72
CA ILE A 727 -17.66 -34.75 21.94
C ILE A 727 -18.18 -36.09 22.46
N THR A 728 -19.43 -36.13 22.92
CA THR A 728 -20.07 -37.36 23.44
C THR A 728 -21.16 -37.83 22.49
N ASN A 729 -20.97 -39.02 21.91
CA ASN A 729 -22.02 -39.72 21.17
C ASN A 729 -22.77 -40.68 22.07
N VAL A 730 -24.09 -40.53 22.12
CA VAL A 730 -25.02 -41.44 22.81
C VAL A 730 -25.74 -42.26 21.76
N GLN A 731 -25.70 -43.58 21.86
CA GLN A 731 -26.41 -44.46 20.94
C GLN A 731 -27.91 -44.18 21.00
N ASN A 732 -28.54 -43.97 19.85
CA ASN A 732 -29.97 -43.76 19.79
C ASN A 732 -30.68 -45.05 20.23
N PRO A 733 -31.77 -44.97 21.02
CA PRO A 733 -32.52 -46.15 21.42
C PRO A 733 -33.03 -46.90 20.17
N PRO A 734 -33.08 -48.25 20.22
CA PRO A 734 -33.58 -49.04 19.11
C PRO A 734 -35.00 -48.57 18.74
N THR A 735 -35.23 -48.36 17.45
CA THR A 735 -36.57 -48.03 16.96
C THR A 735 -37.47 -49.25 17.20
N ASP A 736 -38.45 -49.10 18.09
CA ASP A 736 -39.53 -50.08 18.29
C ASP A 736 -40.27 -50.25 16.96
N THR A 737 -39.84 -51.23 16.15
CA THR A 737 -40.63 -51.70 15.03
C THR A 737 -41.77 -52.52 15.64
N PRO A 738 -43.05 -52.14 15.45
CA PRO A 738 -44.15 -52.99 15.91
C PRO A 738 -44.02 -54.35 15.22
N PRO A 739 -44.22 -55.47 15.93
CA PRO A 739 -44.13 -56.79 15.30
C PRO A 739 -45.15 -56.87 14.15
N GLY A 740 -44.63 -57.11 12.95
CA GLY A 740 -45.44 -57.27 11.74
C GLY A 740 -46.48 -58.38 11.87
N PRO A 741 -47.62 -58.29 11.15
CA PRO A 741 -48.71 -59.26 11.26
C PRO A 741 -48.26 -60.65 10.76
N THR A 742 -48.80 -61.66 11.42
CA THR A 742 -48.53 -63.08 11.19
C THR A 742 -48.87 -63.50 9.75
N PRO A 743 -48.13 -64.43 9.11
CA PRO A 743 -48.36 -64.81 7.72
C PRO A 743 -49.70 -65.54 7.50
N PRO A 744 -50.44 -65.28 6.42
CA PRO A 744 -51.67 -65.99 6.12
C PRO A 744 -51.42 -67.39 5.53
N THR A 745 -52.33 -68.31 5.86
CA THR A 745 -52.40 -69.70 5.41
C THR A 745 -52.68 -69.81 3.89
N PRO A 746 -52.16 -70.84 3.18
CA PRO A 746 -52.27 -70.92 1.72
C PRO A 746 -53.70 -71.23 1.22
N PRO A 747 -54.11 -70.75 0.03
CA PRO A 747 -55.48 -70.89 -0.46
C PRO A 747 -55.73 -72.24 -1.16
N THR A 748 -56.94 -72.76 -0.97
CA THR A 748 -57.54 -73.86 -1.74
C THR A 748 -58.58 -73.25 -2.72
N PRO A 749 -58.74 -73.77 -3.96
CA PRO A 749 -59.22 -72.99 -5.09
C PRO A 749 -60.75 -73.02 -5.27
N GLU A 750 -61.33 -71.93 -5.80
CA GLU A 750 -62.72 -71.90 -6.26
C GLU A 750 -62.87 -71.43 -7.72
N LYS A 751 -63.89 -72.00 -8.36
CA LYS A 751 -64.17 -72.10 -9.81
C LYS A 751 -64.91 -70.87 -10.39
N PRO A 752 -64.97 -70.73 -11.73
CA PRO A 752 -65.25 -69.48 -12.43
C PRO A 752 -66.73 -69.20 -12.64
N ARG A 753 -67.09 -67.90 -12.81
CA ARG A 753 -68.36 -67.48 -13.44
C ARG A 753 -68.18 -66.36 -14.47
N LYS A 754 -69.06 -66.46 -15.47
CA LYS A 754 -69.11 -65.87 -16.83
C LYS A 754 -69.79 -64.47 -16.88
N PRO A 755 -69.82 -63.77 -18.04
CA PRO A 755 -69.57 -62.32 -18.10
C PRO A 755 -70.70 -61.42 -18.66
N MET A 756 -70.43 -60.10 -18.57
CA MET A 756 -70.85 -58.95 -19.42
C MET A 756 -72.31 -58.42 -19.33
N PRO A 757 -72.64 -57.17 -19.76
CA PRO A 757 -71.90 -56.27 -20.68
C PRO A 757 -71.84 -54.75 -20.37
N ARG A 758 -71.10 -54.08 -21.26
CA ARG A 758 -70.72 -52.66 -21.46
C ARG A 758 -71.86 -51.64 -21.65
N THR A 759 -71.51 -50.38 -21.38
CA THR A 759 -71.72 -49.17 -22.22
C THR A 759 -70.54 -48.24 -21.91
N GLY A 760 -69.65 -47.82 -22.82
CA GLY A 760 -69.83 -47.12 -24.10
C GLY A 760 -69.29 -45.69 -23.89
N ALA A 761 -68.04 -45.38 -24.25
CA ALA A 761 -67.56 -44.88 -25.56
C ALA A 761 -67.38 -43.34 -25.52
N GLU A 762 -66.12 -42.86 -25.50
CA GLU A 762 -65.39 -42.18 -26.61
C GLU A 762 -65.60 -40.65 -26.56
N ILE A 763 -64.63 -39.78 -26.85
CA ILE A 763 -63.91 -39.47 -28.12
C ILE A 763 -62.63 -38.71 -27.66
N GLY A 764 -61.42 -38.79 -28.21
CA GLY A 764 -60.99 -38.93 -29.60
C GLY A 764 -60.27 -37.64 -30.04
N SER A 765 -58.98 -37.80 -30.31
CA SER A 765 -57.95 -37.04 -31.02
C SER A 765 -58.31 -35.85 -31.95
N THR A 766 -57.24 -35.14 -32.37
CA THR A 766 -57.00 -34.37 -33.65
C THR A 766 -57.00 -32.82 -33.54
N ILE A 767 -56.24 -31.99 -34.28
CA ILE A 767 -55.17 -32.06 -35.31
C ILE A 767 -54.62 -30.61 -35.54
N ALA A 768 -53.29 -30.48 -35.63
CA ALA A 768 -52.43 -29.77 -36.61
C ALA A 768 -52.50 -28.27 -37.04
N LEU A 769 -51.33 -27.87 -37.61
CA LEU A 769 -50.91 -26.72 -38.45
C LEU A 769 -50.61 -25.38 -37.74
N ALA A 770 -49.56 -24.61 -38.07
CA ALA A 770 -48.95 -24.37 -39.39
C ALA A 770 -47.47 -23.94 -39.37
N LEU A 771 -46.84 -24.16 -40.54
CA LEU A 771 -45.51 -23.77 -41.03
C LEU A 771 -45.35 -22.28 -41.37
N GLY A 772 -44.08 -21.83 -41.43
CA GLY A 772 -43.57 -20.90 -42.45
C GLY A 772 -43.08 -19.55 -41.90
N LEU A 773 -41.77 -19.31 -41.73
CA LEU A 773 -40.72 -18.98 -42.71
C LEU A 773 -40.58 -17.47 -43.05
N LEU A 774 -39.31 -17.08 -43.10
CA LEU A 774 -38.66 -16.00 -43.89
C LEU A 774 -38.44 -14.63 -43.24
N GLY A 775 -37.15 -14.23 -43.26
CA GLY A 775 -36.81 -12.96 -43.90
C GLY A 775 -35.70 -12.15 -43.23
N ALA A 776 -34.47 -12.42 -43.66
CA ALA A 776 -33.25 -11.61 -43.62
C ALA A 776 -33.37 -10.07 -43.44
N GLY A 777 -32.34 -9.51 -42.82
CA GLY A 777 -32.03 -8.08 -42.85
C GLY A 777 -30.62 -7.75 -42.34
N VAL A 778 -29.60 -8.17 -43.10
CA VAL A 778 -28.20 -7.72 -42.97
C VAL A 778 -28.08 -6.26 -43.44
N LEU A 779 -27.29 -5.42 -42.76
CA LEU A 779 -26.44 -4.46 -43.47
C LEU A 779 -25.14 -4.16 -42.71
N VAL A 780 -24.06 -4.60 -43.35
CA VAL A 780 -22.64 -4.36 -43.12
C VAL A 780 -22.27 -2.95 -43.58
N LEU A 781 -21.25 -2.34 -42.96
CA LEU A 781 -20.14 -1.53 -43.53
C LEU A 781 -19.34 -0.98 -42.31
N ARG A 782 -18.02 -0.98 -42.22
CA ARG A 782 -16.93 -1.31 -43.15
C ARG A 782 -15.63 -1.42 -42.33
N ARG A 783 -14.75 -2.28 -42.82
CA ARG A 783 -13.35 -2.56 -42.45
C ARG A 783 -12.47 -1.30 -42.34
N ASN A 784 -11.51 -1.27 -41.41
CA ASN A 784 -10.07 -1.17 -41.75
C ASN A 784 -9.15 -1.47 -40.56
N ARG A 785 -8.18 -2.36 -40.83
CA ARG A 785 -6.88 -2.41 -40.16
C ARG A 785 -6.00 -1.31 -40.77
N ALA A 786 -5.34 -0.54 -39.92
CA ALA A 786 -3.90 -0.31 -39.93
C ALA A 786 -3.46 -0.41 -38.47
#